data_AF-A0A2G6DU59-F1
#
_entry.id   AF-A0A2G6DU59-F1
#
_cell.length_a   1.000
_cell.length_b   1.000
_cell.length_c   1.000
_cell.angle_alpha   90.00
_cell.angle_beta   90.00
_cell.angle_gamma   90.00
#
_symmetry.space_group_name_H-M   'P 1'
#
loop_
_entity.id
_entity.type
_entity.pdbx_description
1 polymer ?
#
loop_
_entity_poly.entity_id
_entity_poly.type
_entity_poly.pdbx_seq_one_letter_code
_entity_poly.pdbx_strand_id
1 'polypeptide(L)'
;MVAAVFEAMRSERPRSRFTIGINDDVSGSSLPYDSLGIECEETLRAVFFGLGSDGTVGANKNTIKILGKDPQVNAQAYFVYDSKKSGSTTVSHLRFGPRPIHSPYLVDSAHFVGVHHFRLLESLDPLRVLAPGAVVLLNAPMPPDEVWDALPRNAQEQLIDKNARLYVIDASAVARAAGLPGRTNTVLQTCFFAISGVMPQDQAIAAVKDAIQSTYGRRGPEVVRRNEDAVDAALGALHEVPVPTETTSNRQRQQPIPANAPEFVRTVTAAMMAGRGDDLPVSALPVDGTFPTGTTAYEKRRVSDLVAQWDPDSCIQCGNCAFVCPHSVLRGKFYANDELAQAPEGFESAPLNAAGLPGSSYTLQVYTEDCTGCGLCVAACPVSPVPGTELKAINLAPTQEVTDRGARNVEFFESLPVNDRARVDFGTVRGAQFLQPLFEFSGACAGCGETPYLKLLTQLFGERATVANATGCSSIYGGNLPTTPWAKNAAGRGPAWSNSLFEDNAEFGLGLGLAAQLQTQLAEQRLRELRDLIGADLVDGIFGAEQVSESDFARQYGRLAALEKRLDEIDQPGAAVSAAVADLRSVIDHLIRRSIWIVGGDGWAYDIGSSGLDHVLASGRNVNILVMDTEVYSNTGGQSSKATPLAATAKFASAGKTSAKKDLALQAIAYGSVYVARVAMGADPQQTLRAFREAEAYDGSSLIIAYSHCIAHGIDMSKGLEQQQRAVRSGHWPLVRYDPTLRDRGQNPFMLDSPRPTIPLQDYLYRELRYRMLRNADPAEAERLLDLAQQYVDQRWATYEEMASRAASEFLRDPRRKDT
;
A
#
# COMPACT_ATOMS: atom_id res chain seq x y z
N MET A 1 25.52 0.58 25.46
CA MET A 1 24.95 1.94 25.65
C MET A 1 25.05 2.45 27.10
N VAL A 2 24.29 1.92 28.08
CA VAL A 2 24.30 2.45 29.47
C VAL A 2 25.70 2.47 30.11
N ALA A 3 26.51 1.43 29.88
CA ALA A 3 27.89 1.39 30.37
C ALA A 3 28.74 2.56 29.83
N ALA A 4 28.57 2.95 28.56
CA ALA A 4 29.29 4.08 27.96
C ALA A 4 28.90 5.43 28.58
N VAL A 5 27.65 5.57 29.06
CA VAL A 5 27.23 6.76 29.81
C VAL A 5 27.97 6.86 31.14
N PHE A 6 28.05 5.76 31.90
CA PHE A 6 28.82 5.71 33.14
C PHE A 6 30.31 5.97 32.92
N GLU A 7 30.87 5.46 31.82
CA GLU A 7 32.27 5.70 31.48
C GLU A 7 32.52 7.17 31.11
N ALA A 8 31.63 7.77 30.32
CA ALA A 8 31.71 9.20 29.99
C ALA A 8 31.62 10.09 31.25
N MET A 9 30.80 9.70 32.24
CA MET A 9 30.72 10.40 33.54
C MET A 9 32.02 10.34 34.36
N ARG A 10 32.85 9.31 34.17
CA ARG A 10 34.13 9.14 34.87
C ARG A 10 35.28 9.88 34.21
N SER A 11 35.09 10.37 32.98
CA SER A 11 36.13 11.13 32.27
C SER A 11 36.49 12.42 33.02
N GLU A 12 37.71 12.92 32.85
CA GLU A 12 38.18 14.17 33.49
C GLU A 12 37.32 15.39 33.11
N ARG A 13 36.69 15.34 31.93
CA ARG A 13 35.84 16.42 31.39
C ARG A 13 34.59 15.79 30.78
N PRO A 14 33.60 15.39 31.60
CA PRO A 14 32.38 14.78 31.10
C PRO A 14 31.64 15.76 30.19
N ARG A 15 31.22 15.28 29.01
CA ARG A 15 30.44 16.09 28.07
C ARG A 15 29.08 16.41 28.69
N SER A 16 28.69 17.69 28.65
CA SER A 16 27.40 18.15 29.19
C SER A 16 26.20 17.86 28.29
N ARG A 17 26.42 17.74 26.98
CA ARG A 17 25.42 17.36 25.97
C ARG A 17 26.03 16.30 25.07
N PHE A 18 25.41 15.13 25.05
CA PHE A 18 25.81 14.02 24.20
C PHE A 18 24.57 13.26 23.73
N THR A 19 24.76 12.43 22.71
CA THR A 19 23.78 11.45 22.23
C THR A 19 24.30 10.04 22.45
N ILE A 20 23.42 9.05 22.58
CA ILE A 20 23.76 7.64 22.72
C ILE A 20 22.79 6.82 21.87
N GLY A 21 23.32 5.84 21.13
CA GLY A 21 22.52 4.99 20.24
C GLY A 21 22.34 5.50 18.81
N ILE A 22 23.01 6.59 18.43
CA ILE A 22 23.15 7.06 17.05
C ILE A 22 24.61 7.41 16.76
N ASN A 23 25.00 7.38 15.49
CA ASN A 23 26.28 7.95 15.03
C ASN A 23 26.07 9.40 14.57
N ASP A 24 26.24 10.35 15.48
CA ASP A 24 26.18 11.77 15.17
C ASP A 24 27.56 12.29 14.74
N ASP A 25 27.82 12.19 13.45
CA ASP A 25 29.01 12.67 12.75
C ASP A 25 28.88 14.13 12.25
N VAL A 26 27.72 14.76 12.45
CA VAL A 26 27.46 16.15 12.08
C VAL A 26 27.86 17.08 13.22
N SER A 27 27.34 16.84 14.43
CA SER A 27 27.69 17.65 15.62
C SER A 27 28.75 16.98 16.50
N GLY A 28 29.09 15.71 16.23
CA GLY A 28 30.09 14.96 16.98
C GLY A 28 29.67 14.63 18.40
N SER A 29 28.36 14.66 18.71
CA SER A 29 27.84 14.55 20.08
C SER A 29 27.72 13.10 20.58
N SER A 30 27.80 12.11 19.69
CA SER A 30 27.60 10.71 20.03
C SER A 30 28.70 10.14 20.93
N LEU A 31 28.32 9.28 21.88
CA LEU A 31 29.26 8.49 22.68
C LEU A 31 29.47 7.11 22.02
N PRO A 32 30.73 6.65 21.85
CA PRO A 32 31.00 5.29 21.40
C PRO A 32 30.57 4.28 22.47
N TYR A 33 30.09 3.11 22.05
CA TYR A 33 29.74 2.02 22.95
C TYR A 33 29.94 0.67 22.30
N ASP A 34 30.28 -0.32 23.11
CA ASP A 34 30.35 -1.73 22.71
C ASP A 34 29.15 -2.53 23.24
N SER A 35 28.94 -3.73 22.69
CA SER A 35 27.99 -4.69 23.23
C SER A 35 28.50 -5.25 24.56
N LEU A 36 27.58 -5.39 25.53
CA LEU A 36 27.87 -5.91 26.86
C LEU A 36 26.76 -6.88 27.28
N GLY A 37 27.09 -8.15 27.42
CA GLY A 37 26.17 -9.17 27.95
C GLY A 37 25.98 -9.00 29.45
N ILE A 38 24.76 -8.63 29.87
CA ILE A 38 24.39 -8.46 31.29
C ILE A 38 23.27 -9.42 31.72
N GLU A 39 22.82 -10.28 30.81
CA GLU A 39 21.71 -11.19 31.04
C GLU A 39 22.18 -12.45 31.77
N CYS A 40 21.29 -13.02 32.59
CA CYS A 40 21.54 -14.28 33.28
C CYS A 40 21.73 -15.43 32.28
N GLU A 41 22.75 -16.27 32.49
CA GLU A 41 23.02 -17.46 31.66
C GLU A 41 21.84 -18.45 31.61
N GLU A 42 21.06 -18.54 32.70
CA GLU A 42 19.87 -19.39 32.79
C GLU A 42 18.66 -18.84 32.02
N THR A 43 18.75 -17.61 31.48
CA THR A 43 17.67 -17.03 30.68
C THR A 43 17.81 -17.49 29.23
N LEU A 44 16.84 -18.28 28.78
CA LEU A 44 16.74 -18.66 27.37
C LEU A 44 16.21 -17.49 26.54
N ARG A 45 16.83 -17.28 25.38
CA ARG A 45 16.55 -16.17 24.47
C ARG A 45 16.24 -16.72 23.10
N ALA A 46 15.07 -16.36 22.58
CA ALA A 46 14.60 -16.82 21.28
C ALA A 46 14.19 -15.64 20.40
N VAL A 47 14.55 -15.70 19.13
CA VAL A 47 14.15 -14.70 18.13
C VAL A 47 13.44 -15.40 16.97
N PHE A 48 12.30 -14.87 16.54
CA PHE A 48 11.52 -15.44 15.45
C PHE A 48 11.29 -14.40 14.36
N PHE A 49 11.67 -14.73 13.14
CA PHE A 49 11.46 -13.95 11.93
C PHE A 49 10.30 -14.56 11.15
N GLY A 50 9.24 -13.78 10.97
CA GLY A 50 8.04 -14.18 10.21
C GLY A 50 7.56 -13.07 9.29
N LEU A 51 6.48 -13.33 8.56
CA LEU A 51 5.81 -12.35 7.69
C LEU A 51 4.48 -11.88 8.29
N GLY A 52 4.09 -10.64 8.01
CA GLY A 52 2.85 -10.05 8.47
C GLY A 52 1.65 -10.90 8.02
N SER A 53 0.86 -11.36 9.00
CA SER A 53 -0.30 -12.26 8.86
C SER A 53 -0.01 -13.76 8.68
N ASP A 54 1.23 -14.22 8.85
CA ASP A 54 1.58 -15.66 8.85
C ASP A 54 1.19 -16.41 10.14
N GLY A 55 0.85 -15.67 11.21
CA GLY A 55 0.49 -16.21 12.52
C GLY A 55 1.63 -16.36 13.53
N THR A 56 2.88 -16.02 13.17
CA THR A 56 4.09 -16.11 14.01
C THR A 56 3.93 -15.35 15.33
N VAL A 57 3.54 -14.08 15.27
CA VAL A 57 3.30 -13.25 16.46
C VAL A 57 2.22 -13.85 17.36
N GLY A 58 1.16 -14.40 16.75
CA GLY A 58 0.06 -15.04 17.49
C GLY A 58 0.53 -16.30 18.22
N ALA A 59 1.30 -17.15 17.54
CA ALA A 59 1.92 -18.33 18.12
C ALA A 59 2.86 -17.96 19.27
N ASN A 60 3.72 -16.95 19.09
CA ASN A 60 4.65 -16.50 20.12
C ASN A 60 3.94 -15.90 21.36
N LYS A 61 2.83 -15.17 21.18
CA LYS A 61 1.98 -14.75 22.30
C LYS A 61 1.38 -15.95 23.03
N ASN A 62 1.02 -17.01 22.31
CA ASN A 62 0.52 -18.24 22.92
C ASN A 62 1.63 -18.99 23.66
N THR A 63 2.83 -19.11 23.08
CA THR A 63 4.02 -19.69 23.72
C THR A 63 4.32 -19.04 25.07
N ILE A 64 4.28 -17.70 25.12
CA ILE A 64 4.49 -16.95 26.38
C ILE A 64 3.40 -17.25 27.41
N LYS A 65 2.14 -17.39 26.98
CA LYS A 65 1.03 -17.78 27.88
C LYS A 65 1.17 -19.22 28.38
N ILE A 66 1.69 -20.13 27.55
CA ILE A 66 1.92 -21.53 27.95
C ILE A 66 3.03 -21.59 29.00
N LEU A 67 4.19 -20.97 28.72
CA LEU A 67 5.33 -20.98 29.62
C LEU A 67 5.08 -20.17 30.91
N GLY A 68 4.39 -19.02 30.80
CA GLY A 68 4.06 -18.18 31.95
C GLY A 68 2.95 -18.72 32.87
N LYS A 69 2.38 -19.90 32.58
CA LYS A 69 1.50 -20.60 33.54
C LYS A 69 2.30 -21.25 34.67
N ASP A 70 3.57 -21.58 34.44
CA ASP A 70 4.46 -22.10 35.47
C ASP A 70 4.92 -20.94 36.38
N PRO A 71 4.60 -20.95 37.68
CA PRO A 71 5.00 -19.89 38.60
C PRO A 71 6.53 -19.81 38.80
N GLN A 72 7.29 -20.81 38.37
CA GLN A 72 8.76 -20.82 38.43
C GLN A 72 9.40 -20.16 37.20
N VAL A 73 8.62 -19.83 36.17
CA VAL A 73 9.13 -19.28 34.90
C VAL A 73 8.68 -17.83 34.74
N ASN A 74 9.66 -16.93 34.62
CA ASN A 74 9.43 -15.56 34.18
C ASN A 74 9.51 -15.53 32.65
N ALA A 75 8.53 -14.93 31.99
CA ALA A 75 8.46 -14.85 30.55
C ALA A 75 8.31 -13.39 30.08
N GLN A 76 9.08 -12.99 29.08
CA GLN A 76 9.03 -11.68 28.44
C GLN A 76 8.92 -11.85 26.92
N ALA A 77 8.08 -11.04 26.28
CA ALA A 77 7.97 -10.97 24.83
C ALA A 77 7.91 -9.52 24.37
N TYR A 78 8.67 -9.22 23.32
CA TYR A 78 8.59 -7.96 22.58
C TYR A 78 8.46 -8.26 21.09
N PHE A 79 7.62 -7.51 20.38
CA PHE A 79 7.31 -7.74 18.98
C PHE A 79 7.62 -6.49 18.18
N VAL A 80 8.56 -6.61 17.24
CA VAL A 80 8.87 -5.59 16.25
C VAL A 80 7.99 -5.85 15.03
N TYR A 81 7.17 -4.86 14.68
CA TYR A 81 6.35 -4.88 13.48
C TYR A 81 6.89 -3.85 12.49
N ASP A 82 6.70 -4.13 11.21
CA ASP A 82 6.81 -3.14 10.15
C ASP A 82 5.47 -2.39 10.00
N SER A 83 5.50 -1.13 9.61
CA SER A 83 4.32 -0.32 9.31
C SER A 83 3.57 -0.82 8.07
N LYS A 84 4.23 -1.55 7.16
CA LYS A 84 3.57 -2.20 6.02
C LYS A 84 2.54 -3.20 6.52
N LYS A 85 1.30 -3.10 6.00
CA LYS A 85 0.14 -3.83 6.52
C LYS A 85 0.08 -5.32 6.16
N SER A 86 0.78 -5.76 5.11
CA SER A 86 0.82 -7.18 4.71
C SER A 86 2.17 -7.54 4.10
N GLY A 87 2.60 -8.80 4.29
CA GLY A 87 3.82 -9.34 3.68
C GLY A 87 5.10 -8.66 4.15
N SER A 88 5.05 -8.06 5.35
CA SER A 88 6.14 -7.31 5.96
C SER A 88 6.82 -8.13 7.04
N THR A 89 8.09 -7.84 7.36
CA THR A 89 8.81 -8.66 8.34
C THR A 89 8.30 -8.38 9.74
N THR A 90 8.11 -9.44 10.52
CA THR A 90 7.87 -9.37 11.97
C THR A 90 8.99 -10.06 12.71
N VAL A 91 9.49 -9.44 13.77
CA VAL A 91 10.55 -10.01 14.61
C VAL A 91 10.05 -10.12 16.04
N SER A 92 9.94 -11.35 16.55
CA SER A 92 9.52 -11.62 17.92
C SER A 92 10.74 -11.91 18.77
N HIS A 93 10.95 -11.13 19.83
CA HIS A 93 12.01 -11.34 20.82
C HIS A 93 11.41 -11.89 22.10
N LEU A 94 11.78 -13.12 22.45
CA LEU A 94 11.26 -13.82 23.61
C LEU A 94 12.40 -14.14 24.58
N ARG A 95 12.11 -14.02 25.88
CA ARG A 95 13.00 -14.41 26.96
C ARG A 95 12.22 -15.22 28.00
N PHE A 96 12.86 -16.25 28.54
CA PHE A 96 12.27 -17.10 29.58
C PHE A 96 13.35 -17.53 30.56
N GLY A 97 13.07 -17.51 31.86
CA GLY A 97 14.05 -17.95 32.85
C GLY A 97 13.52 -17.95 34.28
N PRO A 98 14.30 -18.52 35.22
CA PRO A 98 13.88 -18.67 36.62
C PRO A 98 13.87 -17.35 37.40
N ARG A 99 14.54 -16.30 36.88
CA ARG A 99 14.65 -14.99 37.53
C ARG A 99 13.80 -13.94 36.82
N PRO A 100 13.35 -12.89 37.54
CA PRO A 100 12.70 -11.73 36.93
C PRO A 100 13.52 -11.14 35.77
N ILE A 101 12.85 -10.84 34.66
CA ILE A 101 13.49 -10.36 33.42
C ILE A 101 13.43 -8.84 33.38
N HIS A 102 14.60 -8.19 33.53
CA HIS A 102 14.75 -6.72 33.51
C HIS A 102 15.46 -6.22 32.24
N SER A 103 15.15 -6.82 31.08
CA SER A 103 15.77 -6.49 29.79
C SER A 103 14.78 -5.75 28.86
N PRO A 104 14.51 -4.44 29.04
CA PRO A 104 13.62 -3.68 28.16
C PRO A 104 14.32 -3.26 26.85
N TYR A 105 15.03 -4.20 26.20
CA TYR A 105 15.75 -4.02 24.94
C TYR A 105 15.68 -5.30 24.10
N LEU A 106 15.98 -5.19 22.80
CA LEU A 106 15.92 -6.31 21.87
C LEU A 106 16.95 -7.41 22.22
N VAL A 107 16.68 -8.64 21.80
CA VAL A 107 17.67 -9.74 21.92
C VAL A 107 18.71 -9.58 20.80
N ASP A 108 19.97 -9.47 21.18
CA ASP A 108 21.13 -9.38 20.28
C ASP A 108 21.94 -10.69 20.21
N SER A 109 21.77 -11.58 21.19
CA SER A 109 22.37 -12.92 21.25
C SER A 109 21.32 -13.95 21.68
N ALA A 110 20.93 -14.85 20.78
CA ALA A 110 19.81 -15.76 20.90
C ALA A 110 20.28 -17.23 20.87
N HIS A 111 19.76 -18.03 21.81
CA HIS A 111 19.98 -19.47 21.86
C HIS A 111 19.10 -20.23 20.86
N PHE A 112 18.03 -19.59 20.38
CA PHE A 112 17.12 -20.12 19.38
C PHE A 112 16.77 -19.04 18.35
N VAL A 113 16.87 -19.36 17.05
CA VAL A 113 16.41 -18.50 15.97
C VAL A 113 15.45 -19.26 15.06
N GLY A 114 14.20 -18.79 14.97
CA GLY A 114 13.19 -19.31 14.03
C GLY A 114 13.11 -18.43 12.79
N VAL A 115 13.27 -19.01 11.61
CA VAL A 115 13.09 -18.34 10.31
C VAL A 115 11.92 -19.01 9.59
N HIS A 116 10.74 -18.39 9.69
CA HIS A 116 9.48 -19.00 9.27
C HIS A 116 9.20 -18.90 7.77
N HIS A 117 10.08 -18.23 7.02
CA HIS A 117 10.05 -18.16 5.56
C HIS A 117 11.48 -18.15 5.01
N PHE A 118 11.84 -19.17 4.22
CA PHE A 118 13.18 -19.35 3.64
C PHE A 118 13.77 -18.08 3.02
N ARG A 119 12.99 -17.42 2.18
CA ARG A 119 13.28 -16.15 1.51
C ARG A 119 13.79 -15.01 2.39
N LEU A 120 13.52 -15.02 3.70
CA LEU A 120 14.02 -13.96 4.59
C LEU A 120 15.56 -13.99 4.68
N LEU A 121 16.17 -15.16 4.42
CA LEU A 121 17.63 -15.29 4.33
C LEU A 121 18.19 -14.63 3.06
N GLU A 122 17.38 -14.45 2.01
CA GLU A 122 17.82 -13.82 0.76
C GLU A 122 17.93 -12.29 0.91
N SER A 123 17.07 -11.68 1.72
CA SER A 123 16.94 -10.23 1.86
C SER A 123 17.41 -9.65 3.19
N LEU A 124 17.47 -10.44 4.27
CA LEU A 124 17.82 -9.97 5.62
C LEU A 124 19.00 -10.74 6.20
N ASP A 125 19.39 -10.39 7.44
CA ASP A 125 20.34 -11.14 8.26
C ASP A 125 19.72 -11.73 9.54
N PRO A 126 18.80 -12.71 9.45
CA PRO A 126 18.21 -13.32 10.64
C PRO A 126 19.24 -13.94 11.58
N LEU A 127 20.34 -14.45 11.04
CA LEU A 127 21.32 -15.22 11.81
C LEU A 127 22.34 -14.35 12.55
N ARG A 128 22.37 -13.01 12.33
CA ARG A 128 23.29 -12.13 13.06
C ARG A 128 23.15 -12.25 14.58
N VAL A 129 21.92 -12.46 15.05
CA VAL A 129 21.58 -12.57 16.47
C VAL A 129 21.89 -13.94 17.07
N LEU A 130 22.39 -14.90 16.28
CA LEU A 130 22.64 -16.26 16.74
C LEU A 130 23.81 -16.28 17.75
N ALA A 131 23.62 -16.96 18.88
CA ALA A 131 24.68 -17.24 19.85
C ALA A 131 25.50 -18.49 19.43
N PRO A 132 26.74 -18.66 19.92
CA PRO A 132 27.48 -19.91 19.73
C PRO A 132 26.70 -21.13 20.28
N GLY A 133 26.65 -22.22 19.52
CA GLY A 133 25.94 -23.46 19.86
C GLY A 133 24.42 -23.38 19.75
N ALA A 134 23.86 -22.28 19.23
CA ALA A 134 22.42 -22.06 19.17
C ALA A 134 21.71 -22.93 18.13
N VAL A 135 20.39 -23.07 18.31
CA VAL A 135 19.50 -23.84 17.43
C VAL A 135 18.82 -22.90 16.42
N VAL A 136 18.78 -23.33 15.16
CA VAL A 136 18.07 -22.65 14.06
C VAL A 136 16.94 -23.53 13.55
N LEU A 137 15.72 -22.99 13.51
CA LEU A 137 14.57 -23.62 12.86
C LEU A 137 14.25 -22.88 11.56
N LEU A 138 14.33 -23.56 10.42
CA LEU A 138 14.10 -22.99 9.10
C LEU A 138 12.89 -23.65 8.43
N ASN A 139 11.89 -22.85 8.06
CA ASN A 139 10.79 -23.29 7.21
C ASN A 139 11.21 -23.17 5.74
N ALA A 140 11.43 -24.30 5.07
CA ALA A 140 11.93 -24.37 3.70
C ALA A 140 10.96 -25.19 2.82
N PRO A 141 10.55 -24.68 1.65
CA PRO A 141 9.62 -25.38 0.74
C PRO A 141 10.33 -26.44 -0.13
N MET A 142 11.44 -27.01 0.35
CA MET A 142 12.30 -27.91 -0.42
C MET A 142 12.78 -29.09 0.44
N PRO A 143 13.21 -30.20 -0.19
CA PRO A 143 13.71 -31.38 0.52
C PRO A 143 14.89 -31.05 1.45
N PRO A 144 15.00 -31.69 2.64
CA PRO A 144 16.04 -31.39 3.63
C PRO A 144 17.48 -31.49 3.11
N ASP A 145 17.74 -32.41 2.18
CA ASP A 145 19.03 -32.65 1.55
C ASP A 145 19.45 -31.54 0.57
N GLU A 146 18.49 -30.77 0.03
CA GLU A 146 18.75 -29.63 -0.85
C GLU A 146 18.92 -28.30 -0.10
N VAL A 147 18.51 -28.23 1.18
CA VAL A 147 18.46 -26.97 1.93
C VAL A 147 19.84 -26.34 2.08
N TRP A 148 20.86 -27.13 2.42
CA TRP A 148 22.21 -26.59 2.68
C TRP A 148 22.76 -25.81 1.48
N ASP A 149 22.67 -26.38 0.28
CA ASP A 149 23.13 -25.76 -0.96
C ASP A 149 22.24 -24.62 -1.42
N ALA A 150 21.00 -24.57 -0.92
CA ALA A 150 20.09 -23.47 -1.19
C ALA A 150 20.44 -22.20 -0.40
N LEU A 151 21.08 -22.33 0.78
CA LEU A 151 21.39 -21.21 1.68
C LEU A 151 22.35 -20.19 1.03
N PRO A 152 22.18 -18.89 1.32
CA PRO A 152 23.20 -17.89 1.01
C PRO A 152 24.51 -18.17 1.76
N ARG A 153 25.64 -17.86 1.14
CA ARG A 153 26.99 -18.07 1.70
C ARG A 153 27.15 -17.49 3.10
N ASN A 154 26.67 -16.26 3.32
CA ASN A 154 26.74 -15.61 4.63
C ASN A 154 25.94 -16.35 5.72
N ALA A 155 24.85 -17.03 5.37
CA ALA A 155 24.12 -17.85 6.31
C ALA A 155 24.89 -19.13 6.66
N GLN A 156 25.53 -19.77 5.67
CA GLN A 156 26.41 -20.92 5.89
C GLN A 156 27.59 -20.53 6.80
N GLU A 157 28.27 -19.42 6.53
CA GLU A 157 29.39 -18.90 7.36
C GLU A 157 28.95 -18.75 8.83
N GLN A 158 27.81 -18.10 9.08
CA GLN A 158 27.32 -17.89 10.43
C GLN A 158 26.92 -19.18 11.15
N LEU A 159 26.37 -20.17 10.44
CA LEU A 159 26.05 -21.47 11.02
C LEU A 159 27.33 -22.23 11.43
N ILE A 160 28.37 -22.16 10.61
CA ILE A 160 29.67 -22.81 10.86
C ILE A 160 30.41 -22.11 12.01
N ASP A 161 30.62 -20.79 11.89
CA ASP A 161 31.39 -19.99 12.85
C ASP A 161 30.80 -20.06 14.26
N LYS A 162 29.47 -20.18 14.34
CA LYS A 162 28.74 -20.26 15.61
C LYS A 162 28.47 -21.70 16.03
N ASN A 163 28.96 -22.71 15.32
CA ASN A 163 28.72 -24.13 15.61
C ASN A 163 27.22 -24.43 15.88
N ALA A 164 26.37 -23.91 15.02
CA ALA A 164 24.92 -23.92 15.19
C ALA A 164 24.31 -25.28 14.80
N ARG A 165 23.13 -25.58 15.34
CA ARG A 165 22.34 -26.76 14.98
C ARG A 165 21.19 -26.36 14.07
N LEU A 166 21.17 -26.86 12.84
CA LEU A 166 20.16 -26.51 11.84
C LEU A 166 19.05 -27.55 11.78
N TYR A 167 17.81 -27.12 11.95
CA TYR A 167 16.60 -27.91 11.78
C TYR A 167 15.73 -27.32 10.67
N VAL A 168 15.17 -28.17 9.82
CA VAL A 168 14.37 -27.78 8.65
C VAL A 168 13.03 -28.51 8.61
N ILE A 169 12.02 -27.85 8.06
CA ILE A 169 10.69 -28.40 7.83
C ILE A 169 10.00 -27.67 6.67
N ASP A 170 9.20 -28.38 5.86
CA ASP A 170 8.21 -27.75 4.99
C ASP A 170 6.86 -27.66 5.74
N ALA A 171 6.71 -26.58 6.52
CA ALA A 171 5.50 -26.40 7.33
C ALA A 171 4.26 -26.19 6.46
N SER A 172 4.42 -25.69 5.22
CA SER A 172 3.33 -25.48 4.27
C SER A 172 2.80 -26.81 3.74
N ALA A 173 3.67 -27.77 3.42
CA ALA A 173 3.27 -29.13 3.05
C ALA A 173 2.54 -29.83 4.19
N VAL A 174 3.07 -29.75 5.42
CA VAL A 174 2.43 -30.32 6.61
C VAL A 174 1.04 -29.72 6.84
N ALA A 175 0.92 -28.40 6.80
CA ALA A 175 -0.36 -27.71 7.00
C ALA A 175 -1.38 -28.04 5.89
N ARG A 176 -0.96 -28.16 4.63
CA ARG A 176 -1.83 -28.59 3.52
C ARG A 176 -2.32 -30.03 3.72
N ALA A 177 -1.44 -30.96 4.08
CA ALA A 177 -1.80 -32.35 4.33
C ALA A 177 -2.81 -32.49 5.48
N ALA A 178 -2.71 -31.64 6.51
CA ALA A 178 -3.65 -31.58 7.62
C ALA A 178 -4.96 -30.79 7.32
N GLY A 179 -5.16 -30.31 6.10
CA GLY A 179 -6.36 -29.54 5.72
C GLY A 179 -6.43 -28.13 6.30
N LEU A 180 -5.26 -27.53 6.59
CA LEU A 180 -5.06 -26.17 7.11
C LEU A 180 -4.16 -25.32 6.17
N PRO A 181 -4.52 -25.17 4.88
CA PRO A 181 -3.68 -24.46 3.92
C PRO A 181 -3.38 -23.02 4.39
N GLY A 182 -2.11 -22.61 4.31
CA GLY A 182 -1.65 -21.28 4.71
C GLY A 182 -1.54 -21.02 6.21
N ARG A 183 -1.71 -22.05 7.07
CA ARG A 183 -1.57 -21.92 8.53
C ARG A 183 -0.41 -22.75 9.07
N THR A 184 0.80 -22.20 8.95
CA THR A 184 2.04 -22.85 9.41
C THR A 184 2.35 -22.58 10.88
N ASN A 185 1.64 -21.64 11.51
CA ASN A 185 1.90 -21.17 12.87
C ASN A 185 1.87 -22.29 13.94
N THR A 186 0.88 -23.19 13.93
CA THR A 186 0.79 -24.29 14.89
C THR A 186 1.91 -25.32 14.68
N VAL A 187 2.26 -25.59 13.42
CA VAL A 187 3.35 -26.50 13.02
C VAL A 187 4.69 -25.98 13.56
N LEU A 188 5.02 -24.72 13.24
CA LEU A 188 6.28 -24.09 13.64
C LEU A 188 6.39 -23.88 15.16
N GLN A 189 5.26 -23.58 15.82
CA GLN A 189 5.21 -23.53 17.29
C GLN A 189 5.56 -24.88 17.92
N THR A 190 5.05 -25.98 17.35
CA THR A 190 5.34 -27.34 17.81
C THR A 190 6.82 -27.66 17.65
N CYS A 191 7.42 -27.34 16.49
CA CYS A 191 8.85 -27.51 16.26
C CYS A 191 9.69 -26.74 17.28
N PHE A 192 9.34 -25.48 17.59
CA PHE A 192 10.02 -24.71 18.63
C PHE A 192 10.03 -25.44 19.97
N PHE A 193 8.88 -25.93 20.44
CA PHE A 193 8.81 -26.65 21.71
C PHE A 193 9.63 -27.95 21.70
N ALA A 194 9.67 -28.67 20.57
CA ALA A 194 10.38 -29.93 20.45
C ALA A 194 11.91 -29.78 20.55
N ILE A 195 12.48 -28.69 20.02
CA ILE A 195 13.94 -28.56 19.84
C ILE A 195 14.59 -27.40 20.62
N SER A 196 13.81 -26.51 21.23
CA SER A 196 14.36 -25.36 21.97
C SER A 196 14.86 -25.71 23.37
N GLY A 197 14.43 -26.83 23.94
CA GLY A 197 14.79 -27.24 25.30
C GLY A 197 14.12 -26.43 26.43
N VAL A 198 13.14 -25.57 26.12
CA VAL A 198 12.40 -24.78 27.12
C VAL A 198 11.51 -25.60 28.05
N MET A 199 11.12 -26.80 27.62
CA MET A 199 10.21 -27.70 28.33
C MET A 199 10.44 -29.14 27.83
N PRO A 200 10.22 -30.19 28.65
CA PRO A 200 10.21 -31.57 28.16
C PRO A 200 9.19 -31.76 27.04
N GLN A 201 9.57 -32.49 25.99
CA GLN A 201 8.81 -32.62 24.75
C GLN A 201 7.37 -33.10 24.97
N ASP A 202 7.16 -34.15 25.78
CA ASP A 202 5.83 -34.71 26.06
C ASP A 202 4.89 -33.68 26.75
N GLN A 203 5.44 -32.90 27.68
CA GLN A 203 4.69 -31.84 28.37
C GLN A 203 4.33 -30.70 27.42
N ALA A 204 5.26 -30.35 26.53
CA ALA A 204 5.05 -29.27 25.59
C ALA A 204 3.99 -29.61 24.54
N ILE A 205 3.98 -30.85 24.02
CA ILE A 205 2.95 -31.32 23.07
C ILE A 205 1.57 -31.30 23.74
N ALA A 206 1.45 -31.79 24.97
CA ALA A 206 0.20 -31.75 25.73
C ALA A 206 -0.29 -30.30 25.92
N ALA A 207 0.59 -29.39 26.33
CA ALA A 207 0.25 -27.99 26.53
C ALA A 207 -0.18 -27.28 25.23
N VAL A 208 0.41 -27.62 24.09
CA VAL A 208 0.02 -27.11 22.77
C VAL A 208 -1.38 -27.61 22.40
N LYS A 209 -1.67 -28.91 22.57
CA LYS A 209 -3.01 -29.48 22.30
C LYS A 209 -4.09 -28.87 23.21
N ASP A 210 -3.80 -28.67 24.50
CA ASP A 210 -4.71 -27.98 25.43
C ASP A 210 -5.00 -26.53 25.01
N ALA A 211 -3.98 -25.83 24.51
CA ALA A 211 -4.14 -24.47 24.01
C ALA A 211 -4.97 -24.43 22.70
N ILE A 212 -4.81 -25.42 21.82
CA ILE A 212 -5.63 -25.60 20.61
C ILE A 212 -7.09 -25.79 21.00
N GLN A 213 -7.39 -26.68 21.96
CA GLN A 213 -8.75 -26.92 22.44
C GLN A 213 -9.38 -25.65 23.04
N SER A 214 -8.62 -24.93 23.87
CA SER A 214 -9.09 -23.68 24.50
C SER A 214 -9.38 -22.58 23.47
N THR A 215 -8.57 -22.49 22.41
CA THR A 215 -8.65 -21.43 21.39
C THR A 215 -9.68 -21.74 20.30
N TYR A 216 -9.73 -22.99 19.85
CA TYR A 216 -10.49 -23.40 18.68
C TYR A 216 -11.70 -24.28 19.00
N GLY A 217 -11.93 -24.70 20.26
CA GLY A 217 -13.07 -25.54 20.64
C GLY A 217 -14.42 -24.94 20.24
N ARG A 218 -14.57 -23.61 20.29
CA ARG A 218 -15.78 -22.90 19.84
C ARG A 218 -16.00 -22.92 18.32
N ARG A 219 -14.99 -23.28 17.52
CA ARG A 219 -15.06 -23.39 16.06
C ARG A 219 -15.42 -24.79 15.57
N GLY A 220 -15.62 -25.73 16.49
CA GLY A 220 -16.07 -27.09 16.22
C GLY A 220 -14.94 -28.14 16.29
N PRO A 221 -15.29 -29.41 16.53
CA PRO A 221 -14.34 -30.50 16.78
C PRO A 221 -13.44 -30.80 15.58
N GLU A 222 -13.94 -30.62 14.35
CA GLU A 222 -13.16 -30.83 13.13
C GLU A 222 -11.96 -29.87 13.01
N VAL A 223 -12.14 -28.60 13.41
CA VAL A 223 -11.05 -27.61 13.39
C VAL A 223 -10.00 -27.96 14.43
N VAL A 224 -10.41 -28.42 15.62
CA VAL A 224 -9.49 -28.89 16.67
C VAL A 224 -8.69 -30.07 16.16
N ARG A 225 -9.36 -31.13 15.68
CA ARG A 225 -8.71 -32.35 15.18
C ARG A 225 -7.65 -32.04 14.13
N ARG A 226 -7.97 -31.21 13.12
CA ARG A 226 -7.00 -30.82 12.08
C ARG A 226 -5.77 -30.11 12.64
N ASN A 227 -5.91 -29.32 13.69
CA ASN A 227 -4.76 -28.68 14.35
C ASN A 227 -3.95 -29.69 15.14
N GLU A 228 -4.58 -30.65 15.81
CA GLU A 228 -3.89 -31.75 16.51
C GLU A 228 -3.13 -32.66 15.53
N ASP A 229 -3.76 -33.02 14.40
CA ASP A 229 -3.13 -33.79 13.33
C ASP A 229 -1.89 -33.06 12.77
N ALA A 230 -1.96 -31.73 12.64
CA ALA A 230 -0.83 -30.91 12.22
C ALA A 230 0.31 -30.88 13.25
N VAL A 231 0.00 -30.89 14.55
CA VAL A 231 1.00 -31.00 15.64
C VAL A 231 1.74 -32.32 15.56
N ASP A 232 1.01 -33.43 15.40
CA ASP A 232 1.62 -34.76 15.35
C ASP A 232 2.46 -34.96 14.09
N ALA A 233 1.96 -34.50 12.94
CA ALA A 233 2.69 -34.54 11.67
C ALA A 233 3.96 -33.66 11.68
N ALA A 234 3.96 -32.54 12.41
CA ALA A 234 5.10 -31.64 12.49
C ALA A 234 6.37 -32.33 13.02
N LEU A 235 6.22 -33.21 14.01
CA LEU A 235 7.36 -33.90 14.65
C LEU A 235 8.02 -34.91 13.70
N GLY A 236 7.23 -35.61 12.88
CA GLY A 236 7.75 -36.55 11.89
C GLY A 236 8.37 -35.89 10.66
N ALA A 237 8.00 -34.64 10.37
CA ALA A 237 8.49 -33.86 9.23
C ALA A 237 9.64 -32.91 9.59
N LEU A 238 10.09 -32.91 10.86
CA LEU A 238 11.20 -32.08 11.33
C LEU A 238 12.52 -32.84 11.18
N HIS A 239 13.47 -32.25 10.45
CA HIS A 239 14.75 -32.89 10.15
C HIS A 239 15.92 -32.04 10.63
N GLU A 240 16.91 -32.65 11.30
CA GLU A 240 18.20 -32.02 11.57
C GLU A 240 19.09 -32.15 10.32
N VAL A 241 19.60 -31.02 9.83
CA VAL A 241 20.53 -30.97 8.70
C VAL A 241 21.95 -30.81 9.27
N PRO A 242 22.86 -31.76 9.01
CA PRO A 242 24.25 -31.63 9.46
C PRO A 242 24.89 -30.38 8.89
N VAL A 243 25.50 -29.56 9.76
CA VAL A 243 26.27 -28.37 9.34
C VAL A 243 27.70 -28.79 8.99
N PRO A 244 28.15 -28.66 7.73
CA PRO A 244 29.52 -28.96 7.32
C PRO A 244 30.56 -28.01 7.93
N THR A 245 31.84 -28.27 7.72
CA THR A 245 32.94 -27.39 8.19
C THR A 245 33.31 -26.29 7.19
N GLU A 246 32.81 -26.36 5.95
CA GLU A 246 33.13 -25.43 4.88
C GLU A 246 31.87 -24.94 4.18
N THR A 247 31.92 -23.72 3.65
CA THR A 247 30.84 -23.15 2.84
C THR A 247 30.86 -23.74 1.44
N THR A 248 29.70 -24.18 0.94
CA THR A 248 29.54 -24.71 -0.44
C THR A 248 28.87 -23.73 -1.38
N SER A 249 28.16 -22.73 -0.84
CA SER A 249 27.31 -21.83 -1.62
C SER A 249 28.09 -20.66 -2.22
N ASN A 250 27.90 -20.43 -3.52
CA ASN A 250 28.31 -19.20 -4.21
C ASN A 250 27.21 -18.12 -4.20
N ARG A 251 26.04 -18.41 -3.62
CA ARG A 251 24.91 -17.49 -3.59
C ARG A 251 25.18 -16.40 -2.56
N GLN A 252 25.13 -15.15 -2.97
CA GLN A 252 25.14 -14.03 -2.04
C GLN A 252 23.71 -13.66 -1.65
N ARG A 253 23.55 -12.96 -0.51
CA ARG A 253 22.29 -12.26 -0.23
C ARG A 253 21.99 -11.34 -1.40
N GLN A 254 20.74 -11.33 -1.86
CA GLN A 254 20.36 -10.50 -2.99
C GLN A 254 20.59 -9.04 -2.60
N GLN A 255 21.33 -8.30 -3.44
CA GLN A 255 21.32 -6.85 -3.35
C GLN A 255 20.05 -6.39 -4.07
N PRO A 256 19.04 -5.88 -3.34
CA PRO A 256 17.75 -5.56 -3.96
C PRO A 256 17.85 -4.39 -4.94
N ILE A 257 18.97 -3.65 -4.92
CA ILE A 257 19.10 -2.38 -5.60
C ILE A 257 20.13 -2.49 -6.73
N PRO A 258 19.71 -2.25 -7.99
CA PRO A 258 20.60 -2.21 -9.14
C PRO A 258 21.75 -1.20 -8.98
N ALA A 259 22.91 -1.49 -9.57
CA ALA A 259 24.08 -0.63 -9.50
C ALA A 259 23.84 0.77 -10.12
N ASN A 260 22.91 0.90 -11.07
CA ASN A 260 22.53 2.16 -11.71
C ASN A 260 21.44 2.95 -10.93
N ALA A 261 20.95 2.46 -9.79
CA ALA A 261 20.00 3.21 -8.97
C ALA A 261 20.64 4.49 -8.39
N PRO A 262 19.84 5.51 -8.01
CA PRO A 262 20.36 6.71 -7.37
C PRO A 262 21.20 6.41 -6.13
N GLU A 263 22.21 7.24 -5.86
CA GLU A 263 23.14 7.01 -4.75
C GLU A 263 22.42 6.85 -3.41
N PHE A 264 21.51 7.77 -3.08
CA PHE A 264 20.70 7.72 -1.86
C PHE A 264 19.93 6.39 -1.73
N VAL A 265 19.46 5.84 -2.84
CA VAL A 265 18.75 4.56 -2.84
C VAL A 265 19.74 3.43 -2.52
N ARG A 266 20.91 3.40 -3.17
CA ARG A 266 21.95 2.38 -2.92
C ARG A 266 22.54 2.41 -1.51
N THR A 267 22.64 3.59 -0.89
CA THR A 267 23.31 3.76 0.40
C THR A 267 22.32 3.76 1.56
N VAL A 268 21.36 4.69 1.56
CA VAL A 268 20.43 4.93 2.67
C VAL A 268 19.24 3.97 2.60
N THR A 269 18.51 3.97 1.48
CA THR A 269 17.31 3.13 1.32
C THR A 269 17.66 1.65 1.44
N ALA A 270 18.76 1.20 0.83
CA ALA A 270 19.24 -0.18 0.93
C ALA A 270 19.53 -0.62 2.37
N ALA A 271 20.22 0.23 3.15
CA ALA A 271 20.56 -0.07 4.53
C ALA A 271 19.29 -0.21 5.39
N MET A 272 18.34 0.72 5.23
CA MET A 272 17.05 0.66 5.94
C MET A 272 16.24 -0.58 5.55
N MET A 273 16.16 -0.92 4.25
CA MET A 273 15.49 -2.13 3.77
C MET A 273 16.12 -3.43 4.32
N ALA A 274 17.44 -3.43 4.50
CA ALA A 274 18.19 -4.56 5.06
C ALA A 274 18.10 -4.66 6.61
N GLY A 275 17.32 -3.79 7.28
CA GLY A 275 17.23 -3.77 8.74
C GLY A 275 18.48 -3.22 9.44
N ARG A 276 19.23 -2.37 8.74
CA ARG A 276 20.44 -1.67 9.21
C ARG A 276 20.26 -0.14 9.20
N GLY A 277 19.03 0.33 9.44
CA GLY A 277 18.73 1.75 9.51
C GLY A 277 19.46 2.45 10.66
N ASP A 278 19.60 1.77 11.81
CA ASP A 278 20.30 2.29 12.99
C ASP A 278 21.82 2.49 12.78
N ASP A 279 22.40 1.83 11.76
CA ASP A 279 23.83 1.97 11.43
C ASP A 279 24.12 3.25 10.64
N LEU A 280 23.09 3.92 10.12
CA LEU A 280 23.23 5.13 9.31
C LEU A 280 23.65 6.32 10.20
N PRO A 281 24.66 7.10 9.78
CA PRO A 281 25.03 8.32 10.49
C PRO A 281 23.99 9.43 10.28
N VAL A 282 24.01 10.43 11.16
CA VAL A 282 23.12 11.60 11.05
C VAL A 282 23.32 12.32 9.70
N SER A 283 24.56 12.40 9.20
CA SER A 283 24.88 13.02 7.91
C SER A 283 24.22 12.33 6.69
N ALA A 284 23.80 11.07 6.82
CA ALA A 284 23.17 10.33 5.74
C ALA A 284 21.70 10.73 5.51
N LEU A 285 21.06 11.36 6.50
CA LEU A 285 19.64 11.70 6.44
C LEU A 285 19.43 13.16 5.99
N PRO A 286 18.41 13.44 5.17
CA PRO A 286 18.09 14.80 4.75
C PRO A 286 17.60 15.63 5.93
N VAL A 287 18.08 16.87 6.06
CA VAL A 287 17.80 17.77 7.20
C VAL A 287 16.34 18.17 7.33
N ASP A 288 15.58 18.13 6.24
CA ASP A 288 14.17 18.48 6.14
C ASP A 288 13.26 17.24 6.07
N GLY A 289 13.83 16.03 6.06
CA GLY A 289 13.08 14.79 5.91
C GLY A 289 12.56 14.53 4.49
N THR A 290 13.05 15.22 3.46
CA THR A 290 12.63 15.00 2.06
C THR A 290 13.29 13.76 1.46
N PHE A 291 12.50 12.74 1.11
CA PHE A 291 12.99 11.48 0.53
C PHE A 291 12.75 11.39 -1.00
N PRO A 292 13.59 10.65 -1.74
CA PRO A 292 13.36 10.40 -3.16
C PRO A 292 12.05 9.63 -3.42
N THR A 293 11.40 10.00 -4.53
CA THR A 293 10.17 9.38 -5.05
C THR A 293 10.47 8.10 -5.85
N GLY A 294 9.47 7.21 -5.98
CA GLY A 294 9.51 6.04 -6.88
C GLY A 294 10.41 4.91 -6.39
N THR A 295 10.63 4.83 -5.09
CA THR A 295 11.61 3.91 -4.49
C THR A 295 11.05 2.52 -4.20
N THR A 296 9.72 2.33 -4.22
CA THR A 296 9.12 0.98 -4.12
C THR A 296 9.48 0.08 -5.30
N ALA A 297 9.81 0.65 -6.46
CA ALA A 297 10.26 -0.08 -7.65
C ALA A 297 11.52 -0.92 -7.40
N TYR A 298 12.31 -0.58 -6.37
CA TYR A 298 13.52 -1.31 -5.98
C TYR A 298 13.28 -2.39 -4.93
N GLU A 299 12.06 -2.56 -4.40
CA GLU A 299 11.83 -3.53 -3.32
C GLU A 299 11.73 -4.97 -3.81
N LYS A 300 11.07 -5.18 -4.97
CA LYS A 300 10.85 -6.51 -5.58
C LYS A 300 10.51 -7.58 -4.55
N ARG A 301 9.50 -7.26 -3.73
CA ARG A 301 9.24 -7.93 -2.45
C ARG A 301 8.80 -9.38 -2.58
N ARG A 302 8.38 -9.84 -3.77
CA ARG A 302 7.94 -11.21 -4.11
C ARG A 302 6.95 -11.83 -3.11
N VAL A 303 6.07 -11.06 -2.45
CA VAL A 303 5.37 -11.47 -1.19
C VAL A 303 4.35 -12.61 -1.32
N SER A 304 4.06 -13.09 -2.51
CA SER A 304 3.03 -14.09 -2.79
C SER A 304 3.60 -15.32 -3.49
N ASP A 305 3.08 -16.49 -3.14
CA ASP A 305 3.35 -17.78 -3.80
C ASP A 305 2.51 -17.97 -5.08
N LEU A 306 1.53 -17.08 -5.31
CA LEU A 306 0.71 -17.00 -6.51
C LEU A 306 0.83 -15.62 -7.16
N VAL A 307 0.98 -15.57 -8.47
CA VAL A 307 1.04 -14.33 -9.25
C VAL A 307 0.04 -14.37 -10.40
N ALA A 308 -0.32 -13.19 -10.92
CA ALA A 308 -1.17 -13.12 -12.10
C ALA A 308 -0.43 -13.69 -13.34
N GLN A 309 -1.16 -14.39 -14.19
CA GLN A 309 -0.70 -14.89 -15.48
C GLN A 309 -1.70 -14.50 -16.56
N TRP A 310 -1.21 -13.86 -17.61
CA TRP A 310 -2.02 -13.40 -18.74
C TRP A 310 -2.14 -14.49 -19.80
N ASP A 311 -3.34 -14.63 -20.39
CA ASP A 311 -3.57 -15.43 -21.59
C ASP A 311 -3.86 -14.47 -22.76
N PRO A 312 -2.91 -14.31 -23.71
CA PRO A 312 -3.06 -13.39 -24.84
C PRO A 312 -4.19 -13.79 -25.81
N ASP A 313 -4.46 -15.09 -25.97
CA ASP A 313 -5.40 -15.59 -26.99
C ASP A 313 -6.85 -15.32 -26.59
N SER A 314 -7.17 -15.44 -25.30
CA SER A 314 -8.52 -15.19 -24.77
C SER A 314 -8.78 -13.71 -24.45
N CYS A 315 -7.76 -12.86 -24.48
CA CYS A 315 -7.85 -11.49 -23.97
C CYS A 315 -8.55 -10.52 -24.92
N ILE A 316 -9.64 -9.91 -24.44
CA ILE A 316 -10.38 -8.88 -25.18
C ILE A 316 -9.84 -7.45 -24.99
N GLN A 317 -8.71 -7.28 -24.30
CA GLN A 317 -7.99 -5.99 -24.14
C GLN A 317 -8.83 -4.86 -23.49
N CYS A 318 -9.74 -5.22 -22.58
CA CYS A 318 -10.67 -4.28 -21.94
C CYS A 318 -10.05 -3.36 -20.87
N GLY A 319 -8.90 -3.72 -20.31
CA GLY A 319 -8.21 -2.93 -19.28
C GLY A 319 -8.73 -3.07 -17.85
N ASN A 320 -9.87 -3.75 -17.61
CA ASN A 320 -10.47 -3.87 -16.27
C ASN A 320 -9.51 -4.47 -15.23
N CYS A 321 -8.75 -5.50 -15.61
CA CYS A 321 -7.78 -6.16 -14.73
C CYS A 321 -6.67 -5.20 -14.26
N ALA A 322 -6.13 -4.38 -15.15
CA ALA A 322 -5.18 -3.33 -14.82
C ALA A 322 -5.83 -2.19 -14.03
N PHE A 323 -7.08 -1.83 -14.35
CA PHE A 323 -7.82 -0.76 -13.70
C PHE A 323 -7.99 -1.00 -12.19
N VAL A 324 -8.38 -2.22 -11.81
CA VAL A 324 -8.65 -2.60 -10.40
C VAL A 324 -7.40 -3.05 -9.63
N CYS A 325 -6.24 -3.18 -10.28
CA CYS A 325 -5.05 -3.68 -9.63
C CYS A 325 -4.58 -2.73 -8.51
N PRO A 326 -4.53 -3.17 -7.23
CA PRO A 326 -4.19 -2.29 -6.11
C PRO A 326 -2.69 -1.97 -5.99
N HIS A 327 -1.84 -2.62 -6.79
CA HIS A 327 -0.38 -2.47 -6.70
C HIS A 327 0.27 -2.07 -8.03
N SER A 328 -0.53 -1.78 -9.07
CA SER A 328 -0.04 -1.35 -10.40
C SER A 328 0.89 -2.37 -11.09
N VAL A 329 0.66 -3.66 -10.82
CA VAL A 329 1.47 -4.78 -11.34
C VAL A 329 1.01 -5.30 -12.70
N LEU A 330 -0.09 -4.77 -13.22
CA LEU A 330 -0.62 -5.11 -14.54
C LEU A 330 -0.59 -3.84 -15.39
N ARG A 331 0.21 -3.85 -16.47
CA ARG A 331 0.41 -2.68 -17.33
C ARG A 331 0.22 -3.04 -18.79
N GLY A 332 -0.56 -2.23 -19.50
CA GLY A 332 -0.78 -2.40 -20.93
C GLY A 332 0.06 -1.41 -21.72
N LYS A 333 0.74 -1.89 -22.77
CA LYS A 333 1.28 -1.05 -23.85
C LYS A 333 0.79 -1.56 -25.20
N PHE A 334 0.63 -0.65 -26.15
CA PHE A 334 0.56 -1.01 -27.57
C PHE A 334 1.73 -0.39 -28.32
N TYR A 335 2.23 -1.08 -29.34
CA TYR A 335 3.45 -0.69 -30.05
C TYR A 335 3.50 -1.33 -31.45
N ALA A 336 4.38 -0.83 -32.32
CA ALA A 336 4.54 -1.37 -33.67
C ALA A 336 5.10 -2.80 -33.62
N ASN A 337 4.70 -3.67 -34.55
CA ASN A 337 5.14 -5.06 -34.58
C ASN A 337 6.67 -5.21 -34.70
N ASP A 338 7.35 -4.24 -35.32
CA ASP A 338 8.81 -4.26 -35.49
C ASP A 338 9.57 -4.25 -34.15
N GLU A 339 8.97 -3.69 -33.09
CA GLU A 339 9.55 -3.69 -31.74
C GLU A 339 9.71 -5.12 -31.19
N LEU A 340 8.87 -6.09 -31.63
CA LEU A 340 8.95 -7.49 -31.20
C LEU A 340 10.21 -8.21 -31.70
N ALA A 341 10.95 -7.64 -32.66
CA ALA A 341 12.17 -8.26 -33.17
C ALA A 341 13.25 -8.45 -32.09
N GLN A 342 13.21 -7.65 -31.02
CA GLN A 342 14.13 -7.73 -29.88
C GLN A 342 13.53 -8.44 -28.66
N ALA A 343 12.32 -8.99 -28.79
CA ALA A 343 11.63 -9.61 -27.66
C ALA A 343 12.34 -10.90 -27.20
N PRO A 344 12.46 -11.13 -25.89
CA PRO A 344 13.01 -12.38 -25.37
C PRO A 344 12.09 -13.56 -25.72
N GLU A 345 12.67 -14.76 -25.72
CA GLU A 345 11.91 -15.99 -25.93
C GLU A 345 10.80 -16.14 -24.88
N GLY A 346 9.57 -16.36 -25.34
CA GLY A 346 8.39 -16.46 -24.47
C GLY A 346 7.84 -15.11 -23.98
N PHE A 347 8.18 -14.00 -24.63
CA PHE A 347 7.50 -12.73 -24.41
C PHE A 347 6.07 -12.79 -24.97
N GLU A 348 5.08 -12.61 -24.09
CA GLU A 348 3.67 -12.69 -24.44
C GLU A 348 3.20 -11.40 -25.13
N SER A 349 2.52 -11.52 -26.26
CA SER A 349 1.89 -10.41 -26.99
C SER A 349 0.67 -10.89 -27.77
N ALA A 350 -0.22 -9.97 -28.11
CA ALA A 350 -1.42 -10.22 -28.90
C ALA A 350 -1.61 -9.11 -29.96
N PRO A 351 -2.24 -9.38 -31.12
CA PRO A 351 -2.58 -8.32 -32.07
C PRO A 351 -3.48 -7.26 -31.43
N LEU A 352 -3.21 -5.97 -31.67
CA LEU A 352 -4.04 -4.90 -31.11
C LEU A 352 -5.45 -4.92 -31.73
N ASN A 353 -6.48 -5.04 -30.89
CA ASN A 353 -7.88 -5.03 -31.33
C ASN A 353 -8.43 -3.59 -31.43
N ALA A 354 -7.82 -2.74 -32.26
CA ALA A 354 -8.21 -1.34 -32.42
C ALA A 354 -8.31 -0.95 -33.90
N ALA A 355 -9.43 -0.33 -34.28
CA ALA A 355 -9.62 0.20 -35.62
C ALA A 355 -8.62 1.34 -35.89
N GLY A 356 -7.97 1.32 -37.07
CA GLY A 356 -7.06 2.39 -37.51
C GLY A 356 -5.60 2.27 -37.05
N LEU A 357 -5.22 1.19 -36.34
CA LEU A 357 -3.83 0.90 -35.95
C LEU A 357 -3.38 -0.48 -36.47
N PRO A 358 -3.32 -0.70 -37.81
CA PRO A 358 -2.80 -1.95 -38.37
C PRO A 358 -1.30 -2.11 -38.05
N GLY A 359 -0.83 -3.36 -37.96
CA GLY A 359 0.59 -3.65 -37.69
C GLY A 359 1.06 -3.28 -36.28
N SER A 360 0.13 -3.22 -35.32
CA SER A 360 0.42 -2.97 -33.91
C SER A 360 0.10 -4.19 -33.04
N SER A 361 0.92 -4.40 -32.02
CA SER A 361 0.76 -5.42 -31.01
C SER A 361 0.43 -4.81 -29.65
N TYR A 362 -0.14 -5.62 -28.78
CA TYR A 362 -0.53 -5.31 -27.41
C TYR A 362 0.11 -6.32 -26.46
N THR A 363 0.65 -5.84 -25.35
CA THR A 363 1.06 -6.69 -24.22
C THR A 363 0.46 -6.18 -22.93
N LEU A 364 -0.13 -7.10 -22.16
CA LEU A 364 -0.45 -6.90 -20.75
C LEU A 364 0.65 -7.53 -19.90
N GLN A 365 1.64 -6.74 -19.51
CA GLN A 365 2.76 -7.23 -18.72
C GLN A 365 2.37 -7.35 -17.24
N VAL A 366 2.76 -8.48 -16.65
CA VAL A 366 2.67 -8.73 -15.20
C VAL A 366 4.03 -8.49 -14.55
N TYR A 367 4.06 -7.64 -13.51
CA TYR A 367 5.22 -7.41 -12.64
C TYR A 367 5.17 -8.46 -11.54
N THR A 368 5.65 -9.66 -11.84
CA THR A 368 5.50 -10.85 -10.99
C THR A 368 6.12 -10.67 -9.62
N GLU A 369 7.27 -9.99 -9.53
CA GLU A 369 7.97 -9.75 -8.27
C GLU A 369 7.26 -8.77 -7.32
N ASP A 370 6.34 -7.96 -7.84
CA ASP A 370 5.58 -6.99 -7.06
C ASP A 370 4.12 -7.43 -6.85
N CYS A 371 3.71 -8.52 -7.49
CA CYS A 371 2.36 -9.05 -7.41
C CYS A 371 2.07 -9.64 -6.02
N THR A 372 0.93 -9.25 -5.45
CA THR A 372 0.47 -9.72 -4.13
C THR A 372 -0.50 -10.90 -4.19
N GLY A 373 -0.75 -11.46 -5.38
CA GLY A 373 -1.61 -12.64 -5.56
C GLY A 373 -3.08 -12.44 -5.19
N CYS A 374 -3.56 -11.20 -5.06
CA CYS A 374 -4.90 -10.93 -4.51
C CYS A 374 -6.10 -11.39 -5.37
N GLY A 375 -5.89 -11.74 -6.64
CA GLY A 375 -6.94 -12.26 -7.52
C GLY A 375 -7.98 -11.25 -8.02
N LEU A 376 -7.92 -9.97 -7.62
CA LEU A 376 -8.89 -8.95 -8.08
C LEU A 376 -8.93 -8.78 -9.61
N CYS A 377 -7.79 -8.98 -10.28
CA CYS A 377 -7.70 -8.94 -11.73
C CYS A 377 -8.49 -10.07 -12.41
N VAL A 378 -8.50 -11.26 -11.83
CA VAL A 378 -9.29 -12.42 -12.27
C VAL A 378 -10.78 -12.18 -12.04
N ALA A 379 -11.11 -11.60 -10.88
CA ALA A 379 -12.49 -11.22 -10.54
C ALA A 379 -13.05 -10.18 -11.51
N ALA A 380 -12.24 -9.19 -11.91
CA ALA A 380 -12.63 -8.15 -12.86
C ALA A 380 -12.61 -8.58 -14.34
N CYS A 381 -12.02 -9.73 -14.67
CA CYS A 381 -11.95 -10.21 -16.04
C CYS A 381 -13.36 -10.62 -16.54
N PRO A 382 -13.89 -9.96 -17.58
CA PRO A 382 -15.24 -10.21 -18.10
C PRO A 382 -15.30 -11.41 -19.05
N VAL A 383 -14.15 -11.97 -19.44
CA VAL A 383 -14.08 -13.15 -20.30
C VAL A 383 -14.66 -14.34 -19.53
N SER A 384 -15.63 -15.02 -20.15
CA SER A 384 -16.23 -16.23 -19.57
C SER A 384 -15.19 -17.35 -19.56
N PRO A 385 -15.16 -18.20 -18.51
CA PRO A 385 -14.23 -19.32 -18.48
C PRO A 385 -14.41 -20.26 -19.67
N VAL A 386 -13.33 -20.88 -20.13
CA VAL A 386 -13.38 -21.92 -21.17
C VAL A 386 -14.21 -23.10 -20.64
N PRO A 387 -15.20 -23.63 -21.40
CA PRO A 387 -16.04 -24.75 -20.94
C PRO A 387 -15.22 -25.93 -20.41
N GLY A 388 -15.51 -26.36 -19.18
CA GLY A 388 -14.77 -27.44 -18.49
C GLY A 388 -13.58 -26.99 -17.66
N THR A 389 -13.28 -25.68 -17.63
CA THR A 389 -12.22 -25.09 -16.78
C THR A 389 -12.74 -23.87 -16.03
N GLU A 390 -11.95 -23.38 -15.05
CA GLU A 390 -12.18 -22.07 -14.42
C GLU A 390 -11.30 -20.95 -15.01
N LEU A 391 -10.54 -21.25 -16.09
CA LEU A 391 -9.55 -20.35 -16.66
C LEU A 391 -10.21 -19.24 -17.48
N LYS A 392 -9.82 -18.00 -17.20
CA LYS A 392 -10.17 -16.77 -17.96
C LYS A 392 -8.95 -16.25 -18.73
N ALA A 393 -9.05 -15.05 -19.30
CA ALA A 393 -7.92 -14.37 -19.95
C ALA A 393 -6.82 -13.87 -18.99
N ILE A 394 -7.05 -13.92 -17.67
CA ILE A 394 -6.03 -13.68 -16.66
C ILE A 394 -6.34 -14.54 -15.43
N ASN A 395 -5.34 -15.21 -14.89
CA ASN A 395 -5.49 -16.22 -13.82
C ASN A 395 -4.39 -16.06 -12.75
N LEU A 396 -4.47 -16.83 -11.67
CA LEU A 396 -3.38 -16.95 -10.70
C LEU A 396 -2.61 -18.25 -10.94
N ALA A 397 -1.28 -18.18 -10.95
CA ALA A 397 -0.38 -19.32 -11.12
C ALA A 397 0.75 -19.32 -10.09
N PRO A 398 1.35 -20.48 -9.76
CA PRO A 398 2.50 -20.57 -8.85
C PRO A 398 3.69 -19.70 -9.30
N THR A 399 4.25 -18.94 -8.36
CA THR A 399 5.34 -17.97 -8.64
C THR A 399 6.57 -18.62 -9.27
N GLN A 400 6.96 -19.81 -8.80
CA GLN A 400 8.22 -20.47 -9.20
C GLN A 400 8.30 -20.83 -10.69
N GLU A 401 7.16 -21.01 -11.37
CA GLU A 401 7.10 -21.30 -12.80
C GLU A 401 7.22 -20.03 -13.68
N VAL A 402 7.03 -18.84 -13.09
CA VAL A 402 6.78 -17.60 -13.85
C VAL A 402 7.80 -16.49 -13.57
N THR A 403 8.51 -16.48 -12.43
CA THR A 403 9.33 -15.33 -12.01
C THR A 403 10.58 -15.09 -12.86
N ASP A 404 11.37 -16.13 -13.19
CA ASP A 404 12.63 -15.94 -13.93
C ASP A 404 12.38 -15.45 -15.37
N ARG A 405 11.32 -15.96 -16.01
CA ARG A 405 10.82 -15.42 -17.28
C ARG A 405 10.22 -14.03 -17.09
N GLY A 406 9.47 -13.82 -16.01
CA GLY A 406 8.80 -12.57 -15.69
C GLY A 406 9.74 -11.37 -15.58
N ALA A 407 10.88 -11.52 -14.90
CA ALA A 407 11.86 -10.43 -14.76
C ALA A 407 12.42 -9.98 -16.12
N ARG A 408 12.81 -10.93 -16.98
CA ARG A 408 13.30 -10.64 -18.35
C ARG A 408 12.22 -10.00 -19.22
N ASN A 409 10.98 -10.48 -19.11
CA ASN A 409 9.85 -9.91 -19.85
C ASN A 409 9.52 -8.50 -19.38
N VAL A 410 9.61 -8.21 -18.07
CA VAL A 410 9.43 -6.85 -17.53
C VAL A 410 10.53 -5.91 -18.03
N GLU A 411 11.80 -6.35 -18.05
CA GLU A 411 12.91 -5.53 -18.57
C GLU A 411 12.68 -5.13 -20.04
N PHE A 412 12.31 -6.10 -20.88
CA PHE A 412 11.96 -5.82 -22.27
C PHE A 412 10.70 -4.95 -22.38
N PHE A 413 9.65 -5.22 -21.59
CA PHE A 413 8.45 -4.39 -21.61
C PHE A 413 8.72 -2.93 -21.24
N GLU A 414 9.64 -2.67 -20.31
CA GLU A 414 10.03 -1.30 -19.94
C GLU A 414 10.81 -0.58 -21.04
N SER A 415 11.54 -1.30 -21.90
CA SER A 415 12.23 -0.69 -23.04
C SER A 415 11.27 -0.26 -24.16
N LEU A 416 10.09 -0.88 -24.25
CA LEU A 416 9.06 -0.50 -25.22
C LEU A 416 8.56 0.94 -25.01
N PRO A 417 8.24 1.67 -26.10
CA PRO A 417 7.78 3.05 -26.00
C PRO A 417 6.50 3.15 -25.16
N VAL A 418 6.46 4.14 -24.26
CA VAL A 418 5.24 4.50 -23.53
C VAL A 418 4.25 5.14 -24.50
N ASN A 419 2.98 4.77 -24.41
CA ASN A 419 1.95 5.32 -25.28
C ASN A 419 1.80 6.83 -25.07
N ASP A 420 1.79 7.58 -26.17
CA ASP A 420 1.61 9.03 -26.16
C ASP A 420 0.24 9.39 -25.57
N ARG A 421 0.26 10.08 -24.42
CA ARG A 421 -0.93 10.50 -23.67
C ARG A 421 -1.89 11.33 -24.53
N ALA A 422 -1.37 12.15 -25.44
CA ALA A 422 -2.19 12.99 -26.33
C ALA A 422 -2.96 12.17 -27.39
N ARG A 423 -2.60 10.90 -27.59
CA ARG A 423 -3.20 9.98 -28.57
C ARG A 423 -4.05 8.88 -27.94
N VAL A 424 -4.14 8.83 -26.61
CA VAL A 424 -4.93 7.83 -25.87
C VAL A 424 -6.28 8.41 -25.48
N ASP A 425 -7.38 7.71 -25.79
CA ASP A 425 -8.71 8.05 -25.27
C ASP A 425 -8.93 7.51 -23.85
N PHE A 426 -8.42 8.23 -22.85
CA PHE A 426 -8.65 7.92 -21.44
C PHE A 426 -10.04 8.38 -20.94
N GLY A 427 -10.99 8.64 -21.85
CA GLY A 427 -12.41 8.72 -21.51
C GLY A 427 -13.07 7.36 -21.26
N THR A 428 -12.37 6.27 -21.58
CA THR A 428 -12.80 4.90 -21.36
C THR A 428 -11.85 4.16 -20.44
N VAL A 429 -12.35 3.17 -19.68
CA VAL A 429 -11.52 2.26 -18.88
C VAL A 429 -10.46 1.57 -19.75
N ARG A 430 -10.83 1.23 -20.98
CA ARG A 430 -9.92 0.65 -21.97
C ARG A 430 -8.75 1.59 -22.27
N GLY A 431 -8.97 2.87 -22.51
CA GLY A 431 -7.87 3.79 -22.80
C GLY A 431 -7.02 4.12 -21.58
N ALA A 432 -7.63 4.24 -20.39
CA ALA A 432 -6.90 4.50 -19.15
C ALA A 432 -5.83 3.42 -18.82
N GLN A 433 -5.98 2.20 -19.33
CA GLN A 433 -5.00 1.12 -19.14
C GLN A 433 -3.62 1.42 -19.77
N PHE A 434 -3.58 2.29 -20.79
CA PHE A 434 -2.36 2.66 -21.51
C PHE A 434 -1.62 3.85 -20.88
N LEU A 435 -2.21 4.47 -19.86
CA LEU A 435 -1.55 5.51 -19.09
C LEU A 435 -0.62 4.88 -18.06
N GLN A 436 0.61 5.37 -17.98
CA GLN A 436 1.57 4.94 -16.97
C GLN A 436 1.02 5.25 -15.55
N PRO A 437 0.91 4.25 -14.65
CA PRO A 437 0.62 4.50 -13.25
C PRO A 437 1.83 5.13 -12.55
N LEU A 438 1.63 6.23 -11.82
CA LEU A 438 2.68 6.86 -10.99
C LEU A 438 2.43 6.67 -9.48
N PHE A 439 1.60 5.69 -9.14
CA PHE A 439 1.45 5.14 -7.80
C PHE A 439 1.59 3.63 -7.91
N GLU A 440 2.73 3.08 -7.49
CA GLU A 440 3.11 1.69 -7.80
C GLU A 440 3.70 0.93 -6.60
N PHE A 441 3.38 -0.35 -6.50
CA PHE A 441 4.01 -1.30 -5.58
C PHE A 441 3.93 -0.91 -4.08
N SER A 442 2.88 -0.18 -3.69
CA SER A 442 2.70 0.30 -2.32
C SER A 442 2.70 -0.80 -1.25
N GLY A 443 2.98 -0.43 0.00
CA GLY A 443 2.93 -1.31 1.17
C GLY A 443 1.51 -1.72 1.63
N ALA A 444 0.48 -1.47 0.82
CA ALA A 444 -0.91 -1.75 1.15
C ALA A 444 -1.23 -3.26 1.18
N CYS A 445 -2.33 -3.61 1.84
CA CYS A 445 -2.84 -4.99 1.90
C CYS A 445 -3.03 -5.61 0.51
N ALA A 446 -2.82 -6.92 0.37
CA ALA A 446 -3.25 -7.67 -0.81
C ALA A 446 -4.76 -7.47 -1.05
N GLY A 447 -5.13 -6.94 -2.22
CA GLY A 447 -6.52 -6.61 -2.54
C GLY A 447 -7.03 -5.33 -1.87
N CYS A 448 -6.17 -4.37 -1.49
CA CYS A 448 -6.61 -3.12 -0.87
C CYS A 448 -7.65 -2.36 -1.72
N GLY A 449 -8.77 -1.92 -1.12
CA GLY A 449 -9.80 -1.15 -1.79
C GLY A 449 -9.52 0.36 -1.94
N GLU A 450 -8.40 0.86 -1.44
CA GLU A 450 -8.05 2.30 -1.50
C GLU A 450 -7.13 2.61 -2.70
N THR A 451 -6.06 1.84 -2.87
CA THR A 451 -4.97 2.14 -3.81
C THR A 451 -5.34 2.15 -5.29
N PRO A 452 -6.36 1.40 -5.80
CA PRO A 452 -6.79 1.55 -7.19
C PRO A 452 -7.24 2.97 -7.54
N TYR A 453 -7.79 3.72 -6.58
CA TYR A 453 -8.20 5.12 -6.76
C TYR A 453 -7.00 6.07 -6.86
N LEU A 454 -5.96 5.87 -6.04
CA LEU A 454 -4.72 6.67 -6.13
C LEU A 454 -3.94 6.36 -7.41
N LYS A 455 -3.91 5.09 -7.82
CA LYS A 455 -3.39 4.72 -9.13
C LYS A 455 -4.15 5.44 -10.25
N LEU A 456 -5.48 5.45 -10.23
CA LEU A 456 -6.27 6.17 -11.23
C LEU A 456 -5.97 7.67 -11.25
N LEU A 457 -5.92 8.31 -10.07
CA LEU A 457 -5.55 9.72 -9.91
C LEU A 457 -4.22 10.01 -10.60
N THR A 458 -3.19 9.20 -10.31
CA THR A 458 -1.85 9.40 -10.85
C THR A 458 -1.74 9.07 -12.35
N GLN A 459 -2.49 8.08 -12.85
CA GLN A 459 -2.57 7.81 -14.28
C GLN A 459 -3.14 9.03 -15.03
N LEU A 460 -4.19 9.65 -14.50
CA LEU A 460 -4.86 10.77 -15.15
C LEU A 460 -4.09 12.08 -15.00
N PHE A 461 -3.60 12.40 -13.80
CA PHE A 461 -3.14 13.76 -13.47
C PHE A 461 -1.70 13.82 -12.92
N GLY A 462 -1.02 12.68 -12.83
CA GLY A 462 0.21 12.54 -12.06
C GLY A 462 1.37 13.44 -12.50
N GLU A 463 1.48 13.81 -13.78
CA GLU A 463 2.55 14.71 -14.25
C GLU A 463 2.48 16.12 -13.66
N ARG A 464 1.31 16.53 -13.14
CA ARG A 464 1.03 17.88 -12.63
C ARG A 464 0.31 17.87 -11.28
N ALA A 465 0.26 16.72 -10.61
CA ALA A 465 -0.45 16.55 -9.35
C ALA A 465 0.40 17.00 -8.15
N THR A 466 -0.24 17.67 -7.20
CA THR A 466 0.27 17.91 -5.86
C THR A 466 -0.69 17.29 -4.86
N VAL A 467 -0.21 16.37 -4.02
CA VAL A 467 -1.01 15.55 -3.12
C VAL A 467 -0.73 15.95 -1.67
N ALA A 468 -1.73 16.55 -1.03
CA ALA A 468 -1.83 16.67 0.43
C ALA A 468 -2.54 15.42 0.96
N ASN A 469 -1.84 14.64 1.78
CA ASN A 469 -2.37 13.37 2.30
C ASN A 469 -2.59 13.44 3.81
N ALA A 470 -3.81 13.13 4.27
CA ALA A 470 -4.10 13.00 5.69
C ALA A 470 -3.41 11.77 6.27
N THR A 471 -3.05 11.82 7.55
CA THR A 471 -2.52 10.66 8.25
C THR A 471 -3.56 9.54 8.32
N GLY A 472 -3.18 8.33 7.93
CA GLY A 472 -4.10 7.19 7.84
C GLY A 472 -3.49 6.05 7.03
N CYS A 473 -4.30 5.10 6.55
CA CYS A 473 -3.78 4.02 5.71
C CYS A 473 -3.04 4.56 4.49
N SER A 474 -3.62 5.59 3.86
CA SER A 474 -3.07 6.31 2.72
C SER A 474 -1.69 6.90 2.93
N SER A 475 -1.40 7.45 4.11
CA SER A 475 -0.05 7.95 4.40
C SER A 475 0.92 6.83 4.75
N ILE A 476 0.44 5.74 5.38
CA ILE A 476 1.29 4.60 5.72
C ILE A 476 1.75 3.84 4.47
N TYR A 477 0.85 3.38 3.60
CA TYR A 477 1.33 2.72 2.37
C TYR A 477 1.86 3.71 1.32
N GLY A 478 1.55 5.00 1.46
CA GLY A 478 1.95 6.07 0.55
C GLY A 478 3.26 6.77 0.90
N GLY A 479 3.76 6.64 2.13
CA GLY A 479 4.95 7.38 2.57
C GLY A 479 5.67 6.77 3.78
N ASN A 480 5.53 5.47 4.02
CA ASN A 480 6.30 4.79 5.06
C ASN A 480 7.73 4.48 4.55
N LEU A 481 8.66 5.30 5.02
CA LEU A 481 10.09 5.20 4.72
C LEU A 481 10.65 3.80 5.05
N PRO A 482 11.63 3.30 4.28
CA PRO A 482 12.47 4.05 3.35
C PRO A 482 11.96 4.14 1.91
N THR A 483 10.80 3.57 1.60
CA THR A 483 10.28 3.48 0.23
C THR A 483 8.93 4.17 0.07
N THR A 484 8.71 4.71 -1.13
CA THR A 484 7.48 5.43 -1.47
C THR A 484 6.97 5.02 -2.85
N PRO A 485 5.64 4.77 -3.01
CA PRO A 485 5.02 4.36 -4.27
C PRO A 485 4.78 5.50 -5.25
N TRP A 486 4.94 6.76 -4.83
CA TRP A 486 4.76 7.92 -5.70
C TRP A 486 5.92 7.99 -6.67
N ALA A 487 5.71 7.63 -7.94
CA ALA A 487 6.73 7.54 -8.96
C ALA A 487 6.74 8.78 -9.88
N LYS A 488 7.66 8.77 -10.85
CA LYS A 488 7.78 9.79 -11.89
C LYS A 488 7.92 9.13 -13.25
N ASN A 489 7.46 9.82 -14.29
CA ASN A 489 7.59 9.38 -15.67
C ASN A 489 9.04 9.57 -16.18
N ALA A 490 9.30 9.17 -17.43
CA ALA A 490 10.62 9.32 -18.07
C ALA A 490 11.09 10.78 -18.20
N ALA A 491 10.17 11.75 -18.19
CA ALA A 491 10.49 13.18 -18.18
C ALA A 491 10.78 13.72 -16.77
N GLY A 492 10.82 12.86 -15.75
CA GLY A 492 11.07 13.24 -14.36
C GLY A 492 9.86 13.84 -13.65
N ARG A 493 8.67 13.86 -14.27
CA ARG A 493 7.44 14.45 -13.73
C ARG A 493 6.61 13.41 -13.01
N GLY A 494 6.10 13.76 -11.83
CA GLY A 494 5.25 12.89 -11.04
C GLY A 494 4.59 13.65 -9.89
N PRO A 495 3.73 12.98 -9.11
CA PRO A 495 3.02 13.62 -8.02
C PRO A 495 3.99 14.12 -6.95
N ALA A 496 3.92 15.40 -6.60
CA ALA A 496 4.54 15.91 -5.39
C ALA A 496 3.66 15.52 -4.20
N TRP A 497 4.17 14.72 -3.25
CA TRP A 497 3.38 14.20 -2.14
C TRP A 497 3.89 14.72 -0.80
N SER A 498 2.96 15.05 0.09
CA SER A 498 3.29 15.38 1.48
C SER A 498 2.16 14.97 2.43
N ASN A 499 2.53 14.57 3.65
CA ASN A 499 1.62 14.37 4.78
C ASN A 499 1.99 15.38 5.87
N SER A 500 1.07 16.30 6.16
CA SER A 500 1.17 17.18 7.34
C SER A 500 0.71 16.41 8.58
N LEU A 501 -0.54 16.57 9.02
CA LEU A 501 -1.10 15.88 10.17
C LEU A 501 -2.38 15.11 9.81
N PHE A 502 -3.07 14.60 10.83
CA PHE A 502 -4.32 13.89 10.64
C PHE A 502 -5.50 14.86 10.48
N GLU A 503 -5.48 15.95 11.22
CA GLU A 503 -6.57 16.91 11.40
C GLU A 503 -6.60 18.03 10.37
N ASP A 504 -5.46 18.41 9.79
CA ASP A 504 -5.27 19.66 9.03
C ASP A 504 -5.18 19.48 7.51
N ASN A 505 -5.42 18.27 7.00
CA ASN A 505 -5.08 17.94 5.62
C ASN A 505 -5.84 18.78 4.58
N ALA A 506 -7.08 19.20 4.88
CA ALA A 506 -7.84 20.05 3.97
C ALA A 506 -7.18 21.42 3.85
N GLU A 507 -6.88 22.04 4.99
CA GLU A 507 -6.23 23.33 5.13
C GLU A 507 -4.83 23.31 4.54
N PHE A 508 -4.09 22.22 4.77
CA PHE A 508 -2.77 21.99 4.19
C PHE A 508 -2.83 21.97 2.66
N GLY A 509 -3.75 21.19 2.08
CA GLY A 509 -3.96 21.16 0.63
C GLY A 509 -4.43 22.50 0.05
N LEU A 510 -5.28 23.23 0.76
CA LEU A 510 -5.66 24.60 0.39
C LEU A 510 -4.44 25.53 0.39
N GLY A 511 -3.57 25.44 1.39
CA GLY A 511 -2.31 26.19 1.46
C GLY A 511 -1.40 25.92 0.26
N LEU A 512 -1.24 24.65 -0.14
CA LEU A 512 -0.50 24.26 -1.34
C LEU A 512 -1.12 24.86 -2.61
N GLY A 513 -2.45 24.88 -2.72
CA GLY A 513 -3.16 25.51 -3.83
C GLY A 513 -2.96 27.03 -3.90
N LEU A 514 -3.00 27.72 -2.75
CA LEU A 514 -2.73 29.16 -2.67
C LEU A 514 -1.27 29.48 -3.03
N ALA A 515 -0.32 28.67 -2.57
CA ALA A 515 1.09 28.80 -2.94
C ALA A 515 1.29 28.62 -4.45
N ALA A 516 0.68 27.59 -5.04
CA ALA A 516 0.75 27.34 -6.48
C ALA A 516 0.19 28.53 -7.28
N GLN A 517 -0.90 29.15 -6.83
CA GLN A 517 -1.47 30.34 -7.46
C GLN A 517 -0.49 31.53 -7.41
N LEU A 518 0.16 31.78 -6.27
CA LEU A 518 1.16 32.84 -6.13
C LEU A 518 2.38 32.60 -7.03
N GLN A 519 2.83 31.35 -7.13
CA GLN A 519 3.94 30.97 -8.01
C GLN A 519 3.58 31.13 -9.49
N THR A 520 2.36 30.79 -9.90
CA THR A 520 1.86 31.09 -11.26
C THR A 520 1.86 32.60 -11.50
N GLN A 521 1.33 33.42 -10.58
CA GLN A 521 1.32 34.89 -10.72
C GLN A 521 2.73 35.46 -10.86
N LEU A 522 3.69 34.96 -10.09
CA LEU A 522 5.09 35.36 -10.21
C LEU A 522 5.67 34.98 -11.58
N ALA A 523 5.41 33.75 -12.05
CA ALA A 523 5.85 33.28 -13.37
C ALA A 523 5.29 34.17 -14.48
N GLU A 524 4.00 34.48 -14.44
CA GLU A 524 3.35 35.37 -15.41
C GLU A 524 3.92 36.79 -15.36
N GLN A 525 4.15 37.34 -14.16
CA GLN A 525 4.74 38.66 -13.99
C GLN A 525 6.13 38.72 -14.63
N ARG A 526 7.01 37.77 -14.29
CA ARG A 526 8.37 37.71 -14.85
C ARG A 526 8.36 37.48 -16.35
N LEU A 527 7.43 36.68 -16.86
CA LEU A 527 7.26 36.46 -18.29
C LEU A 527 6.84 37.74 -19.02
N ARG A 528 5.99 38.59 -18.42
CA ARG A 528 5.65 39.93 -18.97
C ARG A 528 6.84 40.87 -18.95
N GLU A 529 7.61 40.90 -17.86
CA GLU A 529 8.80 41.76 -17.72
C GLU A 529 9.90 41.39 -18.72
N LEU A 530 10.05 40.09 -19.02
CA LEU A 530 11.06 39.58 -19.94
C LEU A 530 10.55 39.48 -21.39
N ARG A 531 9.34 39.95 -21.68
CA ARG A 531 8.67 39.74 -22.98
C ARG A 531 9.48 40.18 -24.18
N ASP A 532 10.12 41.35 -24.10
CA ASP A 532 10.91 41.90 -25.22
C ASP A 532 12.20 41.11 -25.49
N LEU A 533 12.74 40.45 -24.47
CA LEU A 533 13.95 39.62 -24.60
C LEU A 533 13.62 38.21 -25.08
N ILE A 534 12.54 37.63 -24.54
CA ILE A 534 12.08 36.28 -24.87
C ILE A 534 11.47 36.25 -26.27
N GLY A 535 10.66 37.25 -26.60
CA GLY A 535 9.88 37.33 -27.84
C GLY A 535 8.38 37.27 -27.57
N ALA A 536 7.66 38.25 -28.14
CA ALA A 536 6.22 38.42 -27.99
C ALA A 536 5.42 37.16 -28.33
N ASP A 537 5.71 36.50 -29.46
CA ASP A 537 4.92 35.36 -29.94
C ASP A 537 4.95 34.16 -28.98
N LEU A 538 6.11 33.89 -28.38
CA LEU A 538 6.25 32.78 -27.42
C LEU A 538 5.51 33.10 -26.12
N VAL A 539 5.65 34.33 -25.63
CA VAL A 539 5.00 34.82 -24.40
C VAL A 539 3.48 34.82 -24.55
N ASP A 540 2.97 35.42 -25.63
CA ASP A 540 1.54 35.50 -25.91
C ASP A 540 0.96 34.09 -26.17
N GLY A 541 1.75 33.20 -26.80
CA GLY A 541 1.40 31.79 -26.99
C GLY A 541 1.34 30.98 -25.69
N ILE A 542 2.13 31.34 -24.67
CA ILE A 542 2.07 30.74 -23.32
C ILE A 542 0.83 31.24 -22.58
N PHE A 543 0.54 32.54 -22.62
CA PHE A 543 -0.62 33.13 -21.95
C PHE A 543 -1.96 32.69 -22.56
N GLY A 544 -2.04 32.61 -23.89
CA GLY A 544 -3.25 32.19 -24.59
C GLY A 544 -3.46 30.67 -24.65
N ALA A 545 -2.63 29.89 -23.96
CA ALA A 545 -2.72 28.44 -24.01
C ALA A 545 -3.87 27.93 -23.13
N GLU A 546 -4.88 27.33 -23.76
CA GLU A 546 -5.80 26.44 -23.05
C GLU A 546 -5.01 25.29 -22.40
N GLN A 547 -5.50 24.76 -21.29
CA GLN A 547 -4.87 23.68 -20.53
C GLN A 547 -5.94 22.73 -19.97
N VAL A 548 -6.77 22.20 -20.87
CA VAL A 548 -7.93 21.36 -20.52
C VAL A 548 -7.74 19.91 -20.96
N SER A 549 -7.10 19.68 -22.11
CA SER A 549 -6.83 18.36 -22.66
C SER A 549 -5.33 18.01 -22.67
N GLU A 550 -4.99 16.73 -22.81
CA GLU A 550 -3.58 16.29 -22.86
C GLU A 550 -2.82 16.88 -24.06
N SER A 551 -3.48 17.11 -25.19
CA SER A 551 -2.86 17.77 -26.34
C SER A 551 -2.56 19.24 -26.08
N ASP A 552 -3.33 19.89 -25.20
CA ASP A 552 -3.05 21.24 -24.73
C ASP A 552 -1.79 21.26 -23.85
N PHE A 553 -1.74 20.37 -22.85
CA PHE A 553 -0.58 20.23 -21.98
C PHE A 553 0.69 19.88 -22.76
N ALA A 554 0.63 18.94 -23.71
CA ALA A 554 1.76 18.58 -24.55
C ALA A 554 2.30 19.78 -25.35
N ARG A 555 1.41 20.60 -25.93
CA ARG A 555 1.79 21.84 -26.63
C ARG A 555 2.41 22.85 -25.66
N GLN A 556 1.85 23.01 -24.47
CA GLN A 556 2.37 23.93 -23.47
C GLN A 556 3.75 23.51 -22.97
N TYR A 557 4.00 22.23 -22.71
CA TYR A 557 5.33 21.71 -22.41
C TYR A 557 6.34 22.03 -23.53
N GLY A 558 5.93 21.91 -24.79
CA GLY A 558 6.74 22.33 -25.93
C GLY A 558 7.12 23.82 -25.90
N ARG A 559 6.18 24.70 -25.51
CA ARG A 559 6.44 26.13 -25.33
C ARG A 559 7.39 26.39 -24.15
N LEU A 560 7.23 25.69 -23.04
CA LEU A 560 8.13 25.84 -21.89
C LEU A 560 9.55 25.36 -22.20
N ALA A 561 9.72 24.28 -22.95
CA ALA A 561 11.04 23.85 -23.42
C ALA A 561 11.69 24.88 -24.36
N ALA A 562 10.90 25.59 -25.18
CA ALA A 562 11.41 26.71 -25.99
C ALA A 562 11.77 27.93 -25.12
N LEU A 563 10.98 28.21 -24.09
CA LEU A 563 11.23 29.27 -23.12
C LEU A 563 12.55 29.02 -22.36
N GLU A 564 12.79 27.82 -21.85
CA GLU A 564 14.03 27.48 -21.16
C GLU A 564 15.27 27.74 -22.01
N LYS A 565 15.26 27.28 -23.28
CA LYS A 565 16.35 27.54 -24.23
C LYS A 565 16.58 29.05 -24.42
N ARG A 566 15.49 29.83 -24.49
CA ARG A 566 15.59 31.28 -24.64
C ARG A 566 16.15 31.95 -23.39
N LEU A 567 15.81 31.46 -22.20
CA LEU A 567 16.38 31.94 -20.94
C LEU A 567 17.86 31.60 -20.83
N ASP A 568 18.32 30.46 -21.35
CA ASP A 568 19.75 30.11 -21.40
C ASP A 568 20.56 31.10 -22.26
N GLU A 569 19.98 31.62 -23.34
CA GLU A 569 20.62 32.61 -24.21
C GLU A 569 20.71 34.00 -23.56
N ILE A 570 19.74 34.36 -22.71
CA ILE A 570 19.63 35.68 -22.08
C ILE A 570 20.44 35.77 -20.78
N ASP A 571 20.60 34.66 -20.05
CA ASP A 571 21.28 34.60 -18.75
C ASP A 571 22.81 34.59 -18.90
N GLN A 572 23.38 35.76 -19.23
CA GLN A 572 24.83 35.96 -19.33
C GLN A 572 25.40 36.50 -17.99
N PRO A 573 26.60 36.04 -17.56
CA PRO A 573 27.20 36.47 -16.29
C PRO A 573 27.32 38.00 -16.18
N GLY A 574 26.71 38.59 -15.14
CA GLY A 574 26.82 40.02 -14.81
C GLY A 574 25.66 40.93 -15.27
N ALA A 575 24.60 40.40 -15.89
CA ALA A 575 23.42 41.17 -16.27
C ALA A 575 22.44 41.39 -15.10
N ALA A 576 21.87 42.60 -14.97
CA ALA A 576 20.79 42.90 -14.01
C ALA A 576 19.51 42.06 -14.23
N VAL A 577 19.36 41.50 -15.44
CA VAL A 577 18.27 40.62 -15.86
C VAL A 577 18.35 39.23 -15.20
N SER A 578 19.53 38.85 -14.68
CA SER A 578 19.77 37.51 -14.11
C SER A 578 18.86 37.19 -12.92
N ALA A 579 18.47 38.18 -12.11
CA ALA A 579 17.53 37.97 -10.99
C ALA A 579 16.11 37.63 -11.47
N ALA A 580 15.59 38.35 -12.48
CA ALA A 580 14.26 38.07 -13.03
C ALA A 580 14.20 36.72 -13.76
N VAL A 581 15.30 36.34 -14.43
CA VAL A 581 15.46 35.02 -15.05
C VAL A 581 15.53 33.93 -13.99
N ALA A 582 16.30 34.12 -12.92
CA ALA A 582 16.39 33.18 -11.81
C ALA A 582 15.01 33.00 -11.12
N ASP A 583 14.30 34.09 -10.86
CA ASP A 583 12.93 34.05 -10.35
C ASP A 583 12.02 33.24 -11.28
N LEU A 584 11.99 33.56 -12.58
CA LEU A 584 11.15 32.83 -13.55
C LEU A 584 11.50 31.34 -13.60
N ARG A 585 12.79 30.97 -13.62
CA ARG A 585 13.23 29.57 -13.61
C ARG A 585 12.77 28.83 -12.36
N SER A 586 12.72 29.49 -11.20
CA SER A 586 12.27 28.87 -9.95
C SER A 586 10.79 28.49 -9.96
N VAL A 587 9.98 29.10 -10.82
CA VAL A 587 8.53 28.89 -10.90
C VAL A 587 8.02 28.55 -12.30
N ILE A 588 8.89 28.29 -13.28
CA ILE A 588 8.52 28.11 -14.69
C ILE A 588 7.49 26.99 -14.89
N ASP A 589 7.59 25.91 -14.11
CA ASP A 589 6.67 24.79 -14.16
C ASP A 589 5.24 25.15 -13.69
N HIS A 590 5.05 26.28 -13.01
CA HIS A 590 3.73 26.79 -12.62
C HIS A 590 2.97 27.46 -13.77
N LEU A 591 3.60 27.60 -14.94
CA LEU A 591 2.91 27.90 -16.20
C LEU A 591 2.14 26.67 -16.73
N ILE A 592 2.36 25.48 -16.15
CA ILE A 592 1.47 24.33 -16.28
C ILE A 592 0.46 24.34 -15.13
N ARG A 593 -0.83 24.21 -15.45
CA ARG A 593 -1.90 24.17 -14.45
C ARG A 593 -1.70 23.00 -13.47
N ARG A 594 -1.42 23.32 -12.20
CA ARG A 594 -1.30 22.32 -11.13
C ARG A 594 -2.65 21.70 -10.79
N SER A 595 -2.66 20.40 -10.50
CA SER A 595 -3.83 19.66 -10.00
C SER A 595 -3.65 19.37 -8.52
N ILE A 596 -4.34 20.12 -7.65
CA ILE A 596 -4.22 19.94 -6.21
C ILE A 596 -5.19 18.84 -5.76
N TRP A 597 -4.66 17.81 -5.10
CA TRP A 597 -5.39 16.67 -4.57
C TRP A 597 -5.23 16.56 -3.05
N ILE A 598 -6.35 16.49 -2.35
CA ILE A 598 -6.44 16.34 -0.90
C ILE A 598 -7.00 14.95 -0.62
N VAL A 599 -6.13 14.04 -0.20
CA VAL A 599 -6.41 12.61 -0.08
C VAL A 599 -6.50 12.21 1.38
N GLY A 600 -7.52 11.45 1.77
CA GLY A 600 -7.58 10.86 3.11
C GLY A 600 -8.67 9.81 3.28
N GLY A 601 -8.65 9.14 4.43
CA GLY A 601 -9.67 8.15 4.79
C GLY A 601 -10.91 8.76 5.43
N ASP A 602 -11.91 7.93 5.72
CA ASP A 602 -13.15 8.37 6.36
C ASP A 602 -12.95 8.99 7.75
N GLY A 603 -12.02 8.47 8.54
CA GLY A 603 -11.73 9.04 9.87
C GLY A 603 -11.19 10.47 9.86
N TRP A 604 -10.56 10.89 8.76
CA TRP A 604 -10.19 12.29 8.59
C TRP A 604 -11.42 13.11 8.19
N ALA A 605 -12.04 12.77 7.05
CA ALA A 605 -13.06 13.59 6.41
C ALA A 605 -14.37 13.68 7.22
N TYR A 606 -14.76 12.61 7.90
CA TYR A 606 -16.02 12.58 8.64
C TYR A 606 -15.86 13.06 10.08
N ASP A 607 -14.68 12.86 10.67
CA ASP A 607 -14.41 13.11 12.09
C ASP A 607 -13.44 14.26 12.32
N ILE A 608 -12.14 13.99 12.47
CA ILE A 608 -11.18 14.94 13.05
C ILE A 608 -10.91 16.15 12.15
N GLY A 609 -10.85 15.96 10.84
CA GLY A 609 -10.64 17.02 9.85
C GLY A 609 -11.93 17.55 9.22
N SER A 610 -13.09 17.17 9.76
CA SER A 610 -14.38 17.47 9.11
C SER A 610 -14.71 18.96 9.05
N SER A 611 -14.29 19.77 10.03
CA SER A 611 -14.46 21.22 10.00
C SER A 611 -13.53 21.90 8.99
N GLY A 612 -12.28 21.44 8.91
CA GLY A 612 -11.32 21.90 7.92
C GLY A 612 -11.78 21.61 6.50
N LEU A 613 -12.23 20.37 6.27
CA LEU A 613 -12.83 19.94 5.01
C LEU A 613 -14.03 20.80 4.63
N ASP A 614 -14.97 21.01 5.55
CA ASP A 614 -16.14 21.86 5.32
C ASP A 614 -15.76 23.28 4.91
N HIS A 615 -14.78 23.89 5.60
CA HIS A 615 -14.27 25.22 5.25
C HIS A 615 -13.64 25.28 3.85
N VAL A 616 -12.86 24.26 3.48
CA VAL A 616 -12.22 24.19 2.16
C VAL A 616 -13.26 24.01 1.05
N LEU A 617 -14.26 23.16 1.25
CA LEU A 617 -15.37 22.99 0.30
C LEU A 617 -16.16 24.30 0.13
N ALA A 618 -16.42 25.02 1.23
CA ALA A 618 -17.11 26.31 1.21
C ALA A 618 -16.33 27.43 0.50
N SER A 619 -14.99 27.32 0.47
CA SER A 619 -14.12 28.35 -0.12
C SER A 619 -14.31 28.52 -1.63
N GLY A 620 -14.81 27.49 -2.31
CA GLY A 620 -14.95 27.47 -3.77
C GLY A 620 -13.62 27.51 -4.52
N ARG A 621 -12.49 27.24 -3.85
CA ARG A 621 -11.16 27.16 -4.49
C ARG A 621 -11.05 25.88 -5.30
N ASN A 622 -10.27 25.94 -6.38
CA ASN A 622 -10.05 24.82 -7.30
C ASN A 622 -9.11 23.78 -6.67
N VAL A 623 -9.71 22.85 -5.91
CA VAL A 623 -9.03 21.74 -5.23
C VAL A 623 -9.88 20.48 -5.33
N ASN A 624 -9.23 19.33 -5.45
CA ASN A 624 -9.88 18.03 -5.57
C ASN A 624 -9.70 17.24 -4.28
N ILE A 625 -10.79 16.85 -3.63
CA ILE A 625 -10.79 16.05 -2.42
C ILE A 625 -11.16 14.61 -2.78
N LEU A 626 -10.33 13.65 -2.37
CA LEU A 626 -10.59 12.22 -2.48
C LEU A 626 -10.67 11.59 -1.08
N VAL A 627 -11.88 11.19 -0.69
CA VAL A 627 -12.14 10.44 0.54
C VAL A 627 -12.26 8.96 0.21
N MET A 628 -11.29 8.16 0.67
CA MET A 628 -11.34 6.70 0.58
C MET A 628 -12.07 6.16 1.80
N ASP A 629 -13.36 5.91 1.64
CA ASP A 629 -14.28 5.58 2.72
C ASP A 629 -14.26 4.08 3.01
N THR A 630 -13.48 3.72 4.01
CA THR A 630 -13.42 2.35 4.55
C THR A 630 -14.43 2.13 5.67
N GLU A 631 -15.17 3.17 6.04
CA GLU A 631 -16.18 3.17 7.09
C GLU A 631 -15.69 2.79 8.50
N VAL A 632 -14.39 2.79 8.73
CA VAL A 632 -13.73 2.56 10.03
C VAL A 632 -12.35 3.20 10.00
N TYR A 633 -11.75 3.40 11.19
CA TYR A 633 -10.34 3.81 11.25
C TYR A 633 -9.45 2.58 10.96
N SER A 634 -9.24 2.33 9.68
CA SER A 634 -8.55 1.13 9.19
C SER A 634 -7.10 1.02 9.66
N ASN A 635 -6.41 2.14 9.89
CA ASN A 635 -4.99 2.12 10.29
C ASN A 635 -4.79 1.67 11.74
N THR A 636 -5.59 2.22 12.65
CA THR A 636 -5.43 2.03 14.10
C THR A 636 -6.17 0.78 14.63
N GLY A 637 -6.60 -0.10 13.71
CA GLY A 637 -7.15 -1.41 14.01
C GLY A 637 -8.67 -1.46 14.09
N GLY A 638 -9.39 -0.65 13.31
CA GLY A 638 -10.83 -0.77 13.08
C GLY A 638 -11.70 -0.13 14.17
N GLN A 639 -11.41 1.11 14.54
CA GLN A 639 -12.27 1.93 15.40
C GLN A 639 -13.48 2.45 14.63
N SER A 640 -14.60 2.65 15.34
CA SER A 640 -15.78 3.32 14.79
C SER A 640 -15.44 4.75 14.36
N SER A 641 -15.97 5.17 13.22
CA SER A 641 -15.98 6.54 12.71
C SER A 641 -17.43 7.05 12.59
N LYS A 642 -17.64 8.34 12.29
CA LYS A 642 -18.97 8.81 11.87
C LYS A 642 -19.41 8.25 10.51
N ALA A 643 -18.48 7.67 9.74
CA ALA A 643 -18.76 6.98 8.49
C ALA A 643 -19.17 5.50 8.70
N THR A 644 -18.93 4.91 9.88
CA THR A 644 -19.36 3.55 10.20
C THR A 644 -20.89 3.39 10.07
N PRO A 645 -21.40 2.37 9.37
CA PRO A 645 -22.83 2.12 9.22
C PRO A 645 -23.51 1.69 10.51
N LEU A 646 -24.83 1.81 10.53
CA LEU A 646 -25.68 1.22 11.56
C LEU A 646 -25.49 -0.31 11.59
N ALA A 647 -25.58 -0.93 12.76
CA ALA A 647 -25.34 -2.36 13.02
C ALA A 647 -23.89 -2.86 12.90
N ALA A 648 -22.97 -2.07 12.32
CA ALA A 648 -21.58 -2.51 12.16
C ALA A 648 -20.86 -2.56 13.51
N THR A 649 -20.17 -3.66 13.79
CA THR A 649 -19.29 -3.78 14.97
C THR A 649 -17.91 -3.23 14.66
N ALA A 650 -17.39 -2.39 15.56
CA ALA A 650 -16.04 -1.85 15.52
C ALA A 650 -15.53 -1.62 16.95
N LYS A 651 -14.24 -1.28 17.14
CA LYS A 651 -13.81 -0.79 18.47
C LYS A 651 -14.58 0.48 18.80
N PHE A 652 -15.04 0.60 20.05
CA PHE A 652 -15.98 1.62 20.53
C PHE A 652 -17.42 1.51 19.99
N ALA A 653 -17.75 0.45 19.23
CA ALA A 653 -19.09 0.11 18.78
C ALA A 653 -19.28 -1.42 18.77
N SER A 654 -18.88 -2.12 19.85
CA SER A 654 -18.85 -3.58 19.89
C SER A 654 -20.23 -4.24 19.87
N ALA A 655 -21.27 -3.54 20.34
CA ALA A 655 -22.67 -3.96 20.29
C ALA A 655 -23.37 -3.58 18.97
N GLY A 656 -22.61 -3.18 17.96
CA GLY A 656 -23.15 -2.56 16.75
C GLY A 656 -23.36 -1.06 16.93
N LYS A 657 -23.02 -0.27 15.92
CA LYS A 657 -23.25 1.18 15.95
C LYS A 657 -24.75 1.47 15.84
N THR A 658 -25.25 2.30 16.76
CA THR A 658 -26.68 2.65 16.85
C THR A 658 -27.04 3.95 16.11
N SER A 659 -26.04 4.77 15.78
CA SER A 659 -26.22 5.97 14.94
C SER A 659 -26.02 5.63 13.46
N ALA A 660 -26.81 6.24 12.58
CA ALA A 660 -26.64 6.10 11.14
C ALA A 660 -25.30 6.69 10.63
N LYS A 661 -24.92 6.34 9.40
CA LYS A 661 -23.75 6.92 8.72
C LYS A 661 -24.02 8.40 8.42
N LYS A 662 -23.11 9.29 8.84
CA LYS A 662 -23.13 10.71 8.45
C LYS A 662 -23.10 10.82 6.92
N ASP A 663 -24.02 11.57 6.31
CA ASP A 663 -24.08 11.74 4.85
C ASP A 663 -23.26 12.97 4.42
N LEU A 664 -21.96 12.75 4.19
CA LEU A 664 -21.03 13.80 3.76
C LEU A 664 -21.36 14.33 2.35
N ALA A 665 -21.93 13.49 1.48
CA ALA A 665 -22.30 13.91 0.13
C ALA A 665 -23.40 14.97 0.18
N LEU A 666 -24.47 14.73 0.95
CA LEU A 666 -25.54 15.72 1.10
C LEU A 666 -25.07 17.01 1.76
N GLN A 667 -24.15 16.92 2.72
CA GLN A 667 -23.55 18.12 3.34
C GLN A 667 -22.80 18.98 2.31
N ALA A 668 -21.99 18.35 1.46
CA ALA A 668 -21.25 19.06 0.42
C ALA A 668 -22.19 19.63 -0.67
N ILE A 669 -23.21 18.86 -1.09
CA ILE A 669 -24.21 19.31 -2.07
C ILE A 669 -24.97 20.55 -1.58
N ALA A 670 -25.17 20.69 -0.26
CA ALA A 670 -25.88 21.83 0.31
C ALA A 670 -25.22 23.20 0.03
N TYR A 671 -23.94 23.25 -0.34
CA TYR A 671 -23.30 24.48 -0.81
C TYR A 671 -23.77 24.92 -2.20
N GLY A 672 -24.22 23.99 -3.05
CA GLY A 672 -24.60 24.23 -4.44
C GLY A 672 -23.43 24.42 -5.41
N SER A 673 -22.26 24.86 -4.92
CA SER A 673 -21.04 25.19 -5.69
C SER A 673 -19.91 24.18 -5.53
N VAL A 674 -20.20 22.96 -5.09
CA VAL A 674 -19.21 21.89 -4.88
C VAL A 674 -19.56 20.75 -5.82
N TYR A 675 -18.62 20.27 -6.63
CA TYR A 675 -18.81 19.03 -7.37
C TYR A 675 -18.75 17.86 -6.38
N VAL A 676 -19.71 16.94 -6.42
CA VAL A 676 -19.73 15.80 -5.48
C VAL A 676 -19.94 14.50 -6.24
N ALA A 677 -19.14 13.49 -5.99
CA ALA A 677 -19.35 12.15 -6.53
C ALA A 677 -19.21 11.08 -5.45
N ARG A 678 -20.12 10.10 -5.45
CA ARG A 678 -19.94 8.82 -4.75
C ARG A 678 -19.62 7.75 -5.77
N VAL A 679 -18.51 7.06 -5.57
CA VAL A 679 -17.98 6.09 -6.54
C VAL A 679 -17.70 4.75 -5.88
N ALA A 680 -17.78 3.65 -6.64
CA ALA A 680 -17.35 2.32 -6.22
C ALA A 680 -16.80 1.58 -7.44
N MET A 681 -15.48 1.42 -7.51
CA MET A 681 -14.77 0.96 -8.70
C MET A 681 -15.15 -0.46 -9.11
N GLY A 682 -15.41 -1.33 -8.14
CA GLY A 682 -15.87 -2.70 -8.39
C GLY A 682 -17.30 -2.77 -8.90
N ALA A 683 -18.12 -1.74 -8.62
CA ALA A 683 -19.51 -1.68 -9.08
C ALA A 683 -19.63 -1.06 -10.47
N ASP A 684 -18.99 0.10 -10.68
CA ASP A 684 -18.96 0.77 -11.97
C ASP A 684 -17.62 1.49 -12.18
N PRO A 685 -16.66 0.87 -12.90
CA PRO A 685 -15.36 1.48 -13.16
C PRO A 685 -15.46 2.66 -14.14
N GLN A 686 -16.46 2.70 -15.02
CA GLN A 686 -16.63 3.77 -15.99
C GLN A 686 -17.23 5.02 -15.35
N GLN A 687 -18.19 4.86 -14.42
CA GLN A 687 -18.69 5.95 -13.58
C GLN A 687 -17.58 6.52 -12.70
N THR A 688 -16.73 5.67 -12.12
CA THR A 688 -15.57 6.09 -11.33
C THR A 688 -14.60 6.93 -12.18
N LEU A 689 -14.23 6.46 -13.38
CA LEU A 689 -13.37 7.21 -14.30
C LEU A 689 -13.97 8.57 -14.69
N ARG A 690 -15.28 8.59 -15.00
CA ARG A 690 -15.99 9.82 -15.34
C ARG A 690 -15.96 10.83 -14.19
N ALA A 691 -16.24 10.39 -12.97
CA ALA A 691 -16.25 11.25 -11.79
C ALA A 691 -14.88 11.91 -11.54
N PHE A 692 -13.77 11.17 -11.70
CA PHE A 692 -12.43 11.75 -11.56
C PHE A 692 -12.13 12.82 -12.60
N ARG A 693 -12.53 12.60 -13.86
CA ARG A 693 -12.34 13.57 -14.95
C ARG A 693 -13.20 14.81 -14.77
N GLU A 694 -14.46 14.65 -14.38
CA GLU A 694 -15.38 15.76 -14.13
C GLU A 694 -14.95 16.58 -12.92
N ALA A 695 -14.57 15.94 -11.81
CA ALA A 695 -14.08 16.61 -10.60
C ALA A 695 -12.85 17.48 -10.90
N GLU A 696 -11.87 16.96 -11.63
CA GLU A 696 -10.63 17.70 -11.92
C GLU A 696 -10.81 18.83 -12.94
N ALA A 697 -11.76 18.66 -13.86
CA ALA A 697 -12.13 19.67 -14.83
C ALA A 697 -13.00 20.80 -14.21
N TYR A 698 -13.70 20.52 -13.11
CA TYR A 698 -14.54 21.52 -12.44
C TYR A 698 -13.68 22.65 -11.86
N ASP A 699 -14.00 23.89 -12.21
CA ASP A 699 -13.32 25.07 -11.66
C ASP A 699 -13.90 25.45 -10.30
N GLY A 700 -13.54 24.66 -9.29
CA GLY A 700 -14.02 24.82 -7.93
C GLY A 700 -13.66 23.65 -7.05
N SER A 701 -14.30 23.59 -5.89
CA SER A 701 -14.04 22.52 -4.93
C SER A 701 -14.77 21.26 -5.38
N SER A 702 -14.05 20.15 -5.44
CA SER A 702 -14.57 18.84 -5.86
C SER A 702 -14.39 17.82 -4.76
N LEU A 703 -15.41 17.00 -4.49
CA LEU A 703 -15.40 15.94 -3.48
C LEU A 703 -15.76 14.59 -4.11
N ILE A 704 -14.82 13.65 -4.09
CA ILE A 704 -15.05 12.25 -4.46
C ILE A 704 -15.02 11.40 -3.20
N ILE A 705 -16.12 10.69 -2.92
CA ILE A 705 -16.23 9.71 -1.84
C ILE A 705 -16.21 8.32 -2.45
N ALA A 706 -15.11 7.61 -2.28
CA ALA A 706 -14.85 6.31 -2.88
C ALA A 706 -15.08 5.18 -1.86
N TYR A 707 -15.97 4.23 -2.16
CA TYR A 707 -16.13 3.06 -1.30
C TYR A 707 -14.89 2.18 -1.37
N SER A 708 -14.21 2.02 -0.23
CA SER A 708 -12.95 1.27 -0.13
C SER A 708 -13.12 0.07 0.79
N HIS A 709 -13.27 -1.10 0.18
CA HIS A 709 -13.35 -2.35 0.94
C HIS A 709 -12.04 -2.62 1.70
N CYS A 710 -12.13 -3.19 2.90
CA CYS A 710 -11.00 -3.30 3.82
C CYS A 710 -10.99 -4.64 4.57
N ILE A 711 -9.80 -5.10 4.96
CA ILE A 711 -9.62 -6.27 5.85
C ILE A 711 -10.40 -6.12 7.17
N ALA A 712 -10.62 -4.88 7.64
CA ALA A 712 -11.40 -4.59 8.84
C ALA A 712 -12.89 -4.94 8.70
N HIS A 713 -13.39 -5.11 7.48
CA HIS A 713 -14.75 -5.62 7.23
C HIS A 713 -14.84 -7.13 7.51
N GLY A 714 -13.69 -7.83 7.51
CA GLY A 714 -13.59 -9.27 7.66
C GLY A 714 -14.24 -10.02 6.50
N ILE A 715 -13.91 -9.57 5.29
CA ILE A 715 -14.25 -10.20 4.01
C ILE A 715 -13.02 -10.92 3.43
N ASP A 716 -13.26 -11.85 2.51
CA ASP A 716 -12.19 -12.32 1.62
C ASP A 716 -11.85 -11.19 0.64
N MET A 717 -10.62 -10.70 0.69
CA MET A 717 -10.17 -9.56 -0.12
C MET A 717 -10.17 -9.89 -1.63
N SER A 718 -10.11 -11.17 -2.03
CA SER A 718 -10.27 -11.57 -3.44
C SER A 718 -11.70 -11.33 -3.96
N LYS A 719 -12.67 -11.16 -3.06
CA LYS A 719 -14.08 -10.86 -3.33
C LYS A 719 -14.43 -9.38 -3.11
N GLY A 720 -13.42 -8.52 -2.91
CA GLY A 720 -13.61 -7.10 -2.64
C GLY A 720 -14.51 -6.40 -3.66
N LEU A 721 -14.28 -6.62 -4.97
CA LEU A 721 -15.06 -6.01 -6.05
C LEU A 721 -16.53 -6.49 -6.06
N GLU A 722 -16.76 -7.79 -5.85
CA GLU A 722 -18.11 -8.35 -5.71
C GLU A 722 -18.84 -7.70 -4.53
N GLN A 723 -18.14 -7.49 -3.41
CA GLN A 723 -18.72 -6.84 -2.25
C GLN A 723 -19.07 -5.36 -2.52
N GLN A 724 -18.28 -4.64 -3.33
CA GLN A 724 -18.66 -3.29 -3.80
C GLN A 724 -19.92 -3.33 -4.66
N GLN A 725 -20.04 -4.29 -5.57
CA GLN A 725 -21.26 -4.48 -6.39
C GLN A 725 -22.49 -4.73 -5.52
N ARG A 726 -22.36 -5.57 -4.49
CA ARG A 726 -23.45 -5.84 -3.53
C ARG A 726 -23.80 -4.61 -2.70
N ALA A 727 -22.81 -3.81 -2.31
CA ALA A 727 -23.04 -2.53 -1.62
C ALA A 727 -23.92 -1.59 -2.47
N VAL A 728 -23.63 -1.47 -3.77
CA VAL A 728 -24.47 -0.68 -4.69
C VAL A 728 -25.84 -1.31 -4.88
N ARG A 729 -25.89 -2.62 -5.20
CA ARG A 729 -27.14 -3.36 -5.46
C ARG A 729 -28.10 -3.43 -4.28
N SER A 730 -27.60 -3.29 -3.05
CA SER A 730 -28.44 -3.25 -1.84
C SER A 730 -28.92 -1.84 -1.48
N GLY A 731 -28.49 -0.80 -2.20
CA GLY A 731 -28.71 0.59 -1.80
C GLY A 731 -27.83 1.06 -0.64
N HIS A 732 -26.97 0.19 -0.10
CA HIS A 732 -26.00 0.56 0.94
C HIS A 732 -25.03 1.65 0.47
N TRP A 733 -24.65 1.63 -0.81
CA TRP A 733 -23.77 2.63 -1.41
C TRP A 733 -24.30 3.12 -2.76
N PRO A 734 -25.25 4.07 -2.81
CA PRO A 734 -25.70 4.65 -4.06
C PRO A 734 -24.58 5.47 -4.72
N LEU A 735 -24.29 5.18 -5.98
CA LEU A 735 -23.45 5.97 -6.88
C LEU A 735 -24.21 7.21 -7.32
N VAL A 736 -23.60 8.38 -7.11
CA VAL A 736 -24.18 9.67 -7.45
C VAL A 736 -23.10 10.59 -8.00
N ARG A 737 -23.51 11.55 -8.83
CA ARG A 737 -22.71 12.71 -9.21
C ARG A 737 -23.58 13.96 -9.08
N TYR A 738 -23.01 15.03 -8.55
CA TYR A 738 -23.60 16.35 -8.48
C TYR A 738 -22.67 17.32 -9.19
N ASP A 739 -23.10 17.87 -10.31
CA ASP A 739 -22.33 18.81 -11.13
C ASP A 739 -23.00 20.19 -11.13
N PRO A 740 -22.44 21.18 -10.40
CA PRO A 740 -22.95 22.55 -10.36
C PRO A 740 -23.08 23.21 -11.73
N THR A 741 -22.29 22.81 -12.73
CA THR A 741 -22.31 23.42 -14.06
C THR A 741 -23.58 23.11 -14.84
N LEU A 742 -24.22 21.96 -14.56
CA LEU A 742 -25.51 21.58 -15.17
C LEU A 742 -26.63 22.50 -14.70
N ARG A 743 -26.59 22.92 -13.44
CA ARG A 743 -27.55 23.86 -12.87
C ARG A 743 -27.57 25.19 -13.62
N ASP A 744 -26.41 25.66 -14.06
CA ASP A 744 -26.28 26.89 -14.85
C ASP A 744 -26.80 26.75 -16.29
N ARG A 745 -26.84 25.52 -16.81
CA ARG A 745 -27.43 25.19 -18.11
C ARG A 745 -28.93 24.89 -18.01
N GLY A 746 -29.54 25.09 -16.84
CA GLY A 746 -30.95 24.79 -16.59
C GLY A 746 -31.27 23.30 -16.48
N GLN A 747 -30.27 22.46 -16.26
CA GLN A 747 -30.40 21.00 -16.11
C GLN A 747 -30.31 20.60 -14.63
N ASN A 748 -30.83 19.42 -14.28
CA ASN A 748 -30.70 18.89 -12.93
C ASN A 748 -29.21 18.56 -12.65
N PRO A 749 -28.57 19.20 -11.66
CA PRO A 749 -27.18 18.91 -11.32
C PRO A 749 -26.99 17.55 -10.64
N PHE A 750 -28.03 16.97 -10.04
CA PHE A 750 -27.96 15.70 -9.33
C PHE A 750 -28.30 14.51 -10.23
N MET A 751 -27.31 13.63 -10.41
CA MET A 751 -27.40 12.40 -11.18
C MET A 751 -27.29 11.20 -10.23
N LEU A 752 -28.36 10.40 -10.15
CA LEU A 752 -28.34 9.10 -9.49
C LEU A 752 -27.89 8.04 -10.49
N ASP A 753 -26.60 7.74 -10.51
CA ASP A 753 -25.99 6.82 -11.48
C ASP A 753 -26.29 5.34 -11.17
N SER A 754 -26.70 5.02 -9.93
CA SER A 754 -27.03 3.65 -9.54
C SER A 754 -28.39 3.19 -10.09
N PRO A 755 -28.50 1.90 -10.47
CA PRO A 755 -29.81 1.28 -10.63
C PRO A 755 -30.51 1.17 -9.27
N ARG A 756 -31.85 1.06 -9.29
CA ARG A 756 -32.63 0.78 -8.08
C ARG A 756 -32.11 -0.46 -7.35
N PRO A 757 -32.15 -0.49 -6.00
CA PRO A 757 -31.72 -1.66 -5.23
C PRO A 757 -32.42 -2.94 -5.72
N THR A 758 -31.63 -4.00 -5.90
CA THR A 758 -32.06 -5.31 -6.43
C THR A 758 -31.88 -6.46 -5.45
N ILE A 759 -31.24 -6.22 -4.30
CA ILE A 759 -31.08 -7.20 -3.23
C ILE A 759 -31.40 -6.55 -1.87
N PRO A 760 -31.88 -7.31 -0.87
CA PRO A 760 -32.03 -6.80 0.50
C PRO A 760 -30.69 -6.40 1.12
N LEU A 761 -30.70 -5.50 2.10
CA LEU A 761 -29.47 -5.07 2.79
C LEU A 761 -28.77 -6.22 3.51
N GLN A 762 -29.54 -7.14 4.09
CA GLN A 762 -29.05 -8.34 4.78
C GLN A 762 -28.07 -9.17 3.94
N ASP A 763 -28.33 -9.28 2.64
CA ASP A 763 -27.55 -10.04 1.67
C ASP A 763 -26.16 -9.44 1.42
N TYR A 764 -25.99 -8.14 1.69
CA TYR A 764 -24.70 -7.47 1.71
C TYR A 764 -24.03 -7.62 3.09
N LEU A 765 -24.74 -7.28 4.17
CA LEU A 765 -24.16 -7.19 5.52
C LEU A 765 -23.60 -8.53 6.02
N TYR A 766 -24.36 -9.63 5.90
CA TYR A 766 -23.96 -10.90 6.50
C TYR A 766 -22.88 -11.67 5.72
N ARG A 767 -22.30 -11.06 4.68
CA ARG A 767 -21.03 -11.50 4.10
C ARG A 767 -19.81 -10.98 4.86
N GLU A 768 -19.98 -9.93 5.66
CA GLU A 768 -18.88 -9.30 6.38
C GLU A 768 -18.88 -9.76 7.85
N LEU A 769 -17.68 -10.04 8.38
CA LEU A 769 -17.54 -10.43 9.78
C LEU A 769 -18.04 -9.33 10.72
N ARG A 770 -17.84 -8.06 10.37
CA ARG A 770 -18.26 -6.90 11.20
C ARG A 770 -19.76 -6.81 11.46
N TYR A 771 -20.61 -7.56 10.76
CA TYR A 771 -22.05 -7.68 11.08
C TYR A 771 -22.39 -9.04 11.68
N ARG A 772 -21.73 -10.11 11.22
CA ARG A 772 -21.91 -11.47 11.77
C ARG A 772 -21.50 -11.57 13.24
N MET A 773 -20.51 -10.78 13.68
CA MET A 773 -20.09 -10.75 15.08
C MET A 773 -21.24 -10.38 16.02
N LEU A 774 -22.00 -9.32 15.68
CA LEU A 774 -23.18 -8.94 16.45
C LEU A 774 -24.24 -10.03 16.40
N ARG A 775 -24.58 -10.53 15.20
CA ARG A 775 -25.57 -11.60 15.03
C ARG A 775 -25.29 -12.84 15.87
N ASN A 776 -24.01 -13.20 16.02
CA ASN A 776 -23.62 -14.37 16.80
C ASN A 776 -23.61 -14.10 18.31
N ALA A 777 -23.36 -12.86 18.73
CA ALA A 777 -23.26 -12.48 20.14
C ALA A 777 -24.63 -12.11 20.75
N ASP A 778 -25.44 -11.36 19.99
CA ASP A 778 -26.78 -10.91 20.34
C ASP A 778 -27.69 -10.91 19.09
N PRO A 779 -28.34 -12.05 18.78
CA PRO A 779 -29.19 -12.17 17.60
C PRO A 779 -30.37 -11.20 17.58
N ALA A 780 -30.97 -10.91 18.74
CA ALA A 780 -32.14 -10.05 18.86
C ALA A 780 -31.79 -8.58 18.55
N GLU A 781 -30.67 -8.09 19.09
CA GLU A 781 -30.19 -6.75 18.75
C GLU A 781 -29.74 -6.67 17.29
N ALA A 782 -29.13 -7.72 16.75
CA ALA A 782 -28.74 -7.77 15.35
C ALA A 782 -29.93 -7.67 14.39
N GLU A 783 -31.05 -8.32 14.70
CA GLU A 783 -32.30 -8.24 13.93
C GLU A 783 -32.90 -6.83 14.03
N ARG A 784 -33.01 -6.28 15.24
CA ARG A 784 -33.52 -4.92 15.46
C ARG A 784 -32.70 -3.86 14.71
N LEU A 785 -31.37 -3.94 14.76
CA LEU A 785 -30.50 -3.00 14.04
C LEU A 785 -30.51 -3.25 12.52
N LEU A 786 -30.67 -4.49 12.06
CA LEU A 786 -30.83 -4.78 10.63
C LEU A 786 -32.08 -4.10 10.06
N ASP A 787 -33.21 -4.19 10.75
CA ASP A 787 -34.47 -3.56 10.33
C ASP A 787 -34.33 -2.03 10.23
N LEU A 788 -33.72 -1.41 11.25
CA LEU A 788 -33.43 0.02 11.24
C LEU A 788 -32.45 0.41 10.12
N ALA A 789 -31.45 -0.44 9.85
CA ALA A 789 -30.48 -0.19 8.78
C ALA A 789 -31.14 -0.26 7.39
N GLN A 790 -32.05 -1.22 7.18
CA GLN A 790 -32.83 -1.33 5.94
C GLN A 790 -33.70 -0.09 5.74
N GLN A 791 -34.45 0.34 6.76
CA GLN A 791 -35.26 1.57 6.72
C GLN A 791 -34.41 2.80 6.37
N TYR A 792 -33.22 2.93 6.96
CA TYR A 792 -32.32 4.04 6.67
C TYR A 792 -31.81 4.03 5.22
N VAL A 793 -31.46 2.86 4.69
CA VAL A 793 -31.04 2.69 3.29
C VAL A 793 -32.16 3.07 2.34
N ASP A 794 -33.38 2.63 2.61
CA ASP A 794 -34.57 2.93 1.80
C ASP A 794 -34.91 4.42 1.85
N GLN A 795 -34.81 5.05 3.02
CA GLN A 795 -35.03 6.49 3.17
C GLN A 795 -34.01 7.31 2.39
N ARG A 796 -32.71 6.98 2.49
CA ARG A 796 -31.67 7.66 1.72
C ARG A 796 -31.87 7.48 0.21
N TRP A 797 -32.24 6.27 -0.22
CA TRP A 797 -32.56 6.01 -1.62
C TRP A 797 -33.70 6.92 -2.09
N ALA A 798 -34.80 7.00 -1.33
CA ALA A 798 -35.93 7.86 -1.65
C ALA A 798 -35.53 9.33 -1.77
N THR A 799 -34.68 9.84 -0.85
CA THR A 799 -34.15 11.21 -0.92
C THR A 799 -33.35 11.45 -2.21
N TYR A 800 -32.45 10.53 -2.57
CA TYR A 800 -31.64 10.69 -3.79
C TYR A 800 -32.48 10.56 -5.07
N GLU A 801 -33.44 9.65 -5.09
CA GLU A 801 -34.37 9.48 -6.20
C GLU A 801 -35.24 10.73 -6.40
N GLU A 802 -35.73 11.31 -5.30
CA GLU A 802 -36.44 12.59 -5.34
C GLU A 802 -35.54 13.69 -5.92
N MET A 803 -34.30 13.85 -5.42
CA MET A 803 -33.35 14.84 -5.93
C MET A 803 -33.06 14.67 -7.42
N ALA A 804 -32.92 13.44 -7.92
CA ALA A 804 -32.72 13.16 -9.34
C ALA A 804 -33.93 13.55 -10.22
N SER A 805 -35.12 13.73 -9.62
CA SER A 805 -36.34 14.14 -10.31
C SER A 805 -36.64 15.64 -10.23
N ARG A 806 -35.96 16.39 -9.36
CA ARG A 806 -36.18 17.83 -9.16
C ARG A 806 -35.83 18.65 -10.40
N ALA A 807 -36.52 19.78 -10.57
CA ALA A 807 -36.16 20.78 -11.55
C ALA A 807 -34.85 21.49 -11.13
N ALA A 808 -34.10 22.00 -12.10
CA ALA A 808 -32.87 22.74 -11.85
C ALA A 808 -33.09 23.88 -10.82
N SER A 809 -34.22 24.59 -10.89
CA SER A 809 -34.58 25.69 -9.99
C SER A 809 -34.63 25.34 -8.51
N GLU A 810 -34.77 24.06 -8.17
CA GLU A 810 -34.84 23.57 -6.79
C GLU A 810 -33.45 23.34 -6.17
N PHE A 811 -32.38 23.52 -6.95
CA PHE A 811 -31.01 23.50 -6.47
C PHE A 811 -30.44 24.91 -6.39
N LEU A 812 -29.60 25.12 -5.37
CA LEU A 812 -28.83 26.35 -5.22
C LEU A 812 -27.94 26.56 -6.45
N ARG A 813 -27.92 27.79 -6.94
CA ARG A 813 -27.03 28.19 -8.02
C ARG A 813 -25.68 28.55 -7.43
N ASP A 814 -24.60 28.20 -8.13
CA ASP A 814 -23.26 28.63 -7.79
C ASP A 814 -23.18 30.18 -7.80
N PRO A 815 -22.97 30.84 -6.64
CA PRO A 815 -22.94 32.30 -6.56
C PRO A 815 -21.59 32.89 -6.95
N ARG A 816 -20.57 32.06 -7.20
CA ARG A 816 -19.21 32.53 -7.52
C ARG A 816 -19.20 33.26 -8.86
N ARG A 817 -18.40 34.31 -8.94
CA ARG A 817 -18.15 35.00 -10.20
C ARG A 817 -17.35 34.04 -11.09
N LYS A 818 -17.90 33.72 -12.26
CA LYS A 818 -17.16 33.00 -13.30
C LYS A 818 -16.28 34.02 -14.00
N ASP A 819 -14.98 33.77 -14.05
CA ASP A 819 -14.09 34.55 -14.90
C ASP A 819 -14.49 34.23 -16.36
N THR A 820 -15.05 35.25 -17.02
CA THR A 820 -15.50 35.20 -18.42
C THR A 820 -14.36 35.49 -19.38
#